data_AF-O49319-F1
#
_entry.id   AF-O49319-F1
#
_cell.length_a   1.000
_cell.length_b   1.000
_cell.length_c   1.000
_cell.angle_alpha   90.00
_cell.angle_beta   90.00
_cell.angle_gamma   90.00
#
_symmetry.space_group_name_H-M   'P 1'
#
loop_
_entity.id
_entity.type
_entity.pdbx_description
1 polymer ?
#
loop_
_entity_poly.entity_id
_entity_poly.type
_entity_poly.pdbx_seq_one_letter_code
_entity_poly.pdbx_strand_id
1 'polypeptide(L)'
;MASRVLLILCVPSLFFFLAASTKEYPGQPKIFDVRNYGARADSQRDNAFAFTKAWNEACQWSYGRSTVYIPSGIFYLRQVTFSGPCKSSITFFIRGTLLAPRNPYAINQEEWILFKYVDNLTVTGGGLLDGQGSYSWPLNDCNKNTNCRTLAMNIGFAFVKSSKINGLRSINSKMGHFNLFSVEDFNITGVTITAPGDSPNTDGIKIGKSSHMQIYNVTIGTGDDCIAILDGTSNLDISDVRCGPGHGISVGSLGRYKEEKNVQGLTVRNSIINGTTDGLRIKTWAKSVSQISVSNFLYENIQMINVGNPIVIDQQYCPHGQCDSPGKYASHVQIKDVKYNNIWGTSTSKEALKMQCSKTFPCQDVELSNINLHYVGRDGLVTALCENVGGSIRGKIVPANCRINLFLPSNIITDSNSTLEDKMQGIFQLANTTQTQRFHQLPLWILWRLWNSRNILYFQRRHVPWETTLQLAQMDLQEWNEAVTPSHINSHGTTIRSHIPNWRRPTNGWVKCNVDGSFINGNIPGKGGWIVRDHNGRYEFAGQAIGNCIDNALECEFQALLMAMQHCWSKGYRRICFEGDNKEMFDLINGLKMHFGAFNWIRDILWWASKFEQTQFQWTNRQNNKPADILARTPLQHQFLFANHFWVPRVISFALHCDYTSSI
;
A
#
# COMPACT_ATOMS: atom_id res chain seq x y z
N MET A 1 17.00 -5.59 -108.77
CA MET A 1 15.68 -4.92 -108.85
C MET A 1 14.78 -5.57 -107.82
N ALA A 2 14.67 -4.96 -106.63
CA ALA A 2 14.09 -5.59 -105.45
C ALA A 2 12.64 -5.15 -105.21
N SER A 3 11.78 -6.16 -105.29
CA SER A 3 10.50 -6.42 -104.62
C SER A 3 9.51 -5.28 -104.30
N ARG A 4 8.31 -5.45 -104.86
CA ARG A 4 7.10 -4.63 -104.69
C ARG A 4 6.37 -4.97 -103.39
N VAL A 5 5.83 -3.90 -102.82
CA VAL A 5 4.90 -3.76 -101.69
C VAL A 5 3.64 -4.61 -101.88
N LEU A 6 3.25 -5.37 -100.85
CA LEU A 6 1.92 -5.96 -100.69
C LEU A 6 1.30 -5.42 -99.39
N LEU A 7 0.33 -4.51 -99.54
CA LEU A 7 -0.48 -3.96 -98.46
C LEU A 7 -1.85 -4.67 -98.51
N ILE A 8 -2.09 -5.60 -97.59
CA ILE A 8 -3.40 -6.26 -97.44
C ILE A 8 -4.13 -5.59 -96.28
N LEU A 9 -5.17 -4.84 -96.63
CA LEU A 9 -6.18 -4.26 -95.76
C LEU A 9 -7.18 -5.37 -95.36
N CYS A 10 -7.11 -5.85 -94.12
CA CYS A 10 -8.17 -6.68 -93.53
C CYS A 10 -9.00 -5.84 -92.56
N VAL A 11 -10.25 -5.63 -92.95
CA VAL A 11 -11.32 -4.96 -92.20
C VAL A 11 -11.66 -5.77 -90.94
N PRO A 12 -11.64 -5.18 -89.73
CA PRO A 12 -12.00 -5.89 -88.51
C PRO A 12 -13.52 -5.93 -88.36
N SER A 13 -14.07 -7.14 -88.47
CA SER A 13 -15.43 -7.49 -88.10
C SER A 13 -15.66 -7.20 -86.61
N LEU A 14 -16.49 -6.18 -86.36
CA LEU A 14 -17.09 -5.79 -85.09
C LEU A 14 -17.93 -6.95 -84.51
N PHE A 15 -17.31 -7.87 -83.79
CA PHE A 15 -18.04 -8.67 -82.82
C PHE A 15 -18.14 -7.88 -81.52
N PHE A 16 -19.28 -7.21 -81.35
CA PHE A 16 -19.75 -6.69 -80.06
C PHE A 16 -19.89 -7.85 -79.07
N PHE A 17 -18.79 -8.24 -78.43
CA PHE A 17 -18.88 -8.86 -77.12
C PHE A 17 -19.32 -7.75 -76.17
N LEU A 18 -20.61 -7.74 -75.86
CA LEU A 18 -21.16 -7.27 -74.59
C LEU A 18 -20.51 -8.09 -73.46
N ALA A 19 -19.22 -7.88 -73.21
CA ALA A 19 -18.63 -8.16 -71.92
C ALA A 19 -19.27 -7.15 -70.99
N ALA A 20 -20.31 -7.59 -70.28
CA ALA A 20 -20.96 -6.86 -69.23
C ALA A 20 -19.88 -6.27 -68.33
N SER A 21 -19.59 -4.98 -68.52
CA SER A 21 -18.90 -4.19 -67.53
C SER A 21 -19.84 -4.20 -66.34
N THR A 22 -19.56 -5.08 -65.37
CA THR A 22 -20.16 -5.00 -64.05
C THR A 22 -19.81 -3.62 -63.55
N LYS A 23 -20.72 -2.65 -63.73
CA LYS A 23 -20.70 -1.38 -63.03
C LYS A 23 -20.75 -1.75 -61.56
N GLU A 24 -19.59 -1.84 -60.92
CA GLU A 24 -19.48 -1.99 -59.48
C GLU A 24 -20.27 -0.81 -58.89
N TYR A 25 -21.41 -1.12 -58.27
CA TYR A 25 -22.23 -0.10 -57.62
C TYR A 25 -21.39 0.56 -56.52
N PRO A 26 -21.36 1.91 -56.44
CA PRO A 26 -20.66 2.60 -55.35
C PRO A 26 -21.18 2.08 -54.00
N GLY A 27 -20.28 1.58 -53.16
CA GLY A 27 -20.58 1.06 -51.82
C GLY A 27 -20.48 -0.47 -51.63
N GLN A 28 -20.26 -1.27 -52.68
CA GLN A 28 -20.07 -2.72 -52.51
C GLN A 28 -18.68 -3.06 -51.92
N PRO A 29 -18.59 -3.87 -50.85
CA PRO A 29 -17.31 -4.35 -50.32
C PRO A 29 -16.54 -5.17 -51.37
N LYS A 30 -15.25 -4.88 -51.57
CA LYS A 30 -14.40 -5.63 -52.51
C LYS A 30 -13.41 -6.53 -51.79
N ILE A 31 -13.35 -7.80 -52.21
CA ILE A 31 -12.44 -8.81 -51.66
C ILE A 31 -11.27 -9.02 -52.61
N PHE A 32 -10.07 -8.80 -52.09
CA PHE A 32 -8.78 -9.02 -52.72
C PHE A 32 -8.19 -10.32 -52.16
N ASP A 33 -8.60 -11.45 -52.72
CA ASP A 33 -8.09 -12.77 -52.33
C ASP A 33 -6.63 -12.91 -52.77
N VAL A 34 -5.71 -13.15 -51.83
CA VAL A 34 -4.27 -13.24 -52.09
C VAL A 34 -3.91 -14.30 -53.13
N ARG A 35 -4.74 -15.34 -53.33
CA ARG A 35 -4.54 -16.37 -54.37
C ARG A 35 -4.62 -15.79 -55.78
N ASN A 36 -5.49 -14.79 -55.99
CA ASN A 36 -5.61 -14.08 -57.27
C ASN A 36 -4.36 -13.22 -57.57
N TYR A 37 -3.50 -13.03 -56.57
CA TYR A 37 -2.22 -12.34 -56.65
C TYR A 37 -1.02 -13.30 -56.69
N GLY A 38 -1.28 -14.61 -56.79
CA GLY A 38 -0.26 -15.65 -56.91
C GLY A 38 0.18 -16.27 -55.57
N ALA A 39 -0.52 -15.98 -54.46
CA ALA A 39 -0.22 -16.62 -53.19
C ALA A 39 -0.59 -18.11 -53.22
N ARG A 40 0.23 -18.94 -52.57
CA ARG A 40 0.00 -20.38 -52.41
C ARG A 40 0.23 -20.82 -50.97
N ALA A 41 -0.68 -21.66 -50.50
CA ALA A 41 -0.65 -22.26 -49.17
C ALA A 41 0.12 -23.59 -49.16
N ASP A 42 1.39 -23.57 -49.53
CA ASP A 42 2.26 -24.75 -49.64
C ASP A 42 3.35 -24.83 -48.56
N SER A 43 3.31 -23.94 -47.57
CA SER A 43 4.31 -23.79 -46.49
C SER A 43 5.75 -23.52 -46.95
N GLN A 44 6.00 -23.27 -48.24
CA GLN A 44 7.35 -23.17 -48.80
C GLN A 44 7.56 -21.88 -49.59
N ARG A 45 6.61 -21.54 -50.47
CA ARG A 45 6.70 -20.37 -51.32
C ARG A 45 6.57 -19.10 -50.48
N ASP A 46 7.48 -18.15 -50.69
CA ASP A 46 7.36 -16.82 -50.07
C ASP A 46 6.19 -16.05 -50.69
N ASN A 47 5.20 -15.75 -49.86
CA ASN A 47 3.98 -15.06 -50.26
C ASN A 47 4.07 -13.53 -50.12
N ALA A 48 5.22 -12.97 -49.70
CA ALA A 48 5.38 -11.54 -49.46
C ALA A 48 5.00 -10.66 -50.67
N PHE A 49 5.43 -11.05 -51.87
CA PHE A 49 5.10 -10.33 -53.10
C PHE A 49 3.59 -10.36 -53.41
N ALA A 50 2.97 -11.53 -53.34
CA ALA A 50 1.53 -11.69 -53.62
C ALA A 50 0.68 -10.89 -52.62
N PHE A 51 1.05 -10.93 -51.33
CA PHE A 51 0.37 -10.18 -50.28
C PHE A 51 0.53 -8.68 -50.46
N THR A 52 1.74 -8.21 -50.81
CA THR A 52 2.00 -6.78 -51.07
C THR A 52 1.20 -6.27 -52.26
N LYS A 53 1.09 -7.07 -53.33
CA LYS A 53 0.30 -6.71 -54.51
C LYS A 53 -1.19 -6.61 -54.18
N ALA A 54 -1.73 -7.60 -53.46
CA ALA A 54 -3.12 -7.59 -52.99
C ALA A 54 -3.39 -6.37 -52.08
N TRP A 55 -2.49 -6.09 -51.15
CA TRP A 55 -2.58 -4.94 -50.25
C TRP A 55 -2.57 -3.62 -51.00
N ASN A 56 -1.62 -3.41 -51.91
CA ASN A 56 -1.50 -2.14 -52.63
C ASN A 56 -2.76 -1.83 -53.45
N GLU A 57 -3.33 -2.83 -54.12
CA GLU A 57 -4.58 -2.65 -54.87
C GLU A 57 -5.77 -2.39 -53.94
N ALA A 58 -5.88 -3.15 -52.84
CA ALA A 58 -6.92 -2.98 -51.85
C ALA A 58 -6.86 -1.62 -51.13
N CYS A 59 -5.65 -1.12 -50.85
CA CYS A 59 -5.41 0.15 -50.17
C CYS A 59 -5.71 1.35 -51.09
N GLN A 60 -5.55 1.18 -52.41
CA GLN A 60 -5.88 2.19 -53.42
C GLN A 60 -7.32 2.11 -53.95
N TRP A 61 -8.12 1.16 -53.45
CA TRP A 61 -9.54 1.03 -53.73
C TRP A 61 -10.31 2.22 -53.15
N SER A 62 -11.10 2.91 -53.98
CA SER A 62 -11.81 4.14 -53.58
C SER A 62 -13.34 4.02 -53.61
N TYR A 63 -13.89 2.86 -53.96
CA TYR A 63 -15.34 2.70 -54.19
C TYR A 63 -16.10 2.03 -53.03
N GLY A 64 -15.48 1.93 -51.85
CA GLY A 64 -16.08 1.33 -50.66
C GLY A 64 -15.06 0.65 -49.78
N ARG A 65 -15.50 -0.23 -48.87
CA ARG A 65 -14.61 -1.03 -48.02
C ARG A 65 -13.84 -2.06 -48.84
N SER A 66 -12.55 -2.24 -48.56
CA SER A 66 -11.73 -3.29 -49.16
C SER A 66 -11.31 -4.33 -48.12
N THR A 67 -11.15 -5.58 -48.55
CA THR A 67 -10.66 -6.67 -47.71
C THR A 67 -9.54 -7.43 -48.42
N VAL A 68 -8.34 -7.45 -47.86
CA VAL A 68 -7.31 -8.42 -48.23
C VAL A 68 -7.63 -9.73 -47.52
N TYR A 69 -7.95 -10.76 -48.29
CA TYR A 69 -8.43 -12.04 -47.76
C TYR A 69 -7.39 -13.13 -47.90
N ILE A 70 -6.99 -13.72 -46.77
CA ILE A 70 -6.09 -14.86 -46.68
C ILE A 70 -6.92 -16.08 -46.27
N PRO A 71 -7.17 -17.03 -47.18
CA PRO A 71 -8.00 -18.19 -46.90
C PRO A 71 -7.31 -19.18 -45.94
N SER A 72 -8.02 -20.23 -45.55
CA SER A 72 -7.43 -21.35 -44.80
C SER A 72 -6.27 -22.00 -45.59
N GLY A 73 -5.25 -22.44 -44.86
CA GLY A 73 -4.00 -22.98 -45.42
C GLY A 73 -2.78 -22.40 -44.70
N ILE A 74 -1.59 -22.92 -44.98
CA ILE A 74 -0.33 -22.45 -44.39
C ILE A 74 0.46 -21.68 -45.44
N PHE A 75 0.62 -20.37 -45.23
CA PHE A 75 1.34 -19.46 -46.11
C PHE A 75 2.68 -19.12 -45.48
N TYR A 76 3.77 -19.60 -46.08
CA TYR A 76 5.10 -19.12 -45.73
C TYR A 76 5.24 -17.65 -46.17
N LEU A 77 5.74 -16.82 -45.27
CA LEU A 77 5.88 -15.39 -45.47
C LEU A 77 7.22 -14.96 -44.89
N ARG A 78 8.15 -14.52 -45.72
CA ARG A 78 9.50 -14.19 -45.24
C ARG A 78 9.50 -12.95 -44.34
N GLN A 79 9.07 -11.82 -44.89
CA GLN A 79 8.82 -10.55 -44.20
C GLN A 79 7.92 -9.69 -45.08
N VAL A 80 7.10 -8.82 -44.50
CA VAL A 80 6.25 -7.91 -45.29
C VAL A 80 5.97 -6.61 -44.54
N THR A 81 5.84 -5.53 -45.30
CA THR A 81 5.44 -4.21 -44.80
C THR A 81 4.31 -3.66 -45.64
N PHE A 82 3.17 -3.44 -45.00
CA PHE A 82 1.94 -2.89 -45.57
C PHE A 82 1.85 -1.40 -45.22
N SER A 83 1.94 -0.55 -46.24
CA SER A 83 1.97 0.91 -46.05
C SER A 83 0.70 1.55 -46.58
N GLY A 84 0.22 2.59 -45.90
CA GLY A 84 -0.75 3.52 -46.44
C GLY A 84 -0.10 4.80 -46.99
N PRO A 85 -0.86 5.91 -47.11
CA PRO A 85 -2.28 6.02 -46.74
C PRO A 85 -3.20 5.22 -47.68
N CYS A 86 -4.25 4.62 -47.10
CA CYS A 86 -5.29 3.95 -47.88
C CYS A 86 -6.46 4.91 -48.14
N LYS A 87 -7.11 4.75 -49.30
CA LYS A 87 -8.21 5.65 -49.73
C LYS A 87 -9.52 5.42 -48.98
N SER A 88 -9.66 4.26 -48.34
CA SER A 88 -10.86 3.86 -47.59
C SER A 88 -10.50 2.90 -46.46
N SER A 89 -11.46 2.61 -45.58
CA SER A 89 -11.30 1.55 -44.57
C SER A 89 -10.92 0.22 -45.21
N ILE A 90 -9.94 -0.46 -44.62
CA ILE A 90 -9.35 -1.69 -45.14
C ILE A 90 -9.36 -2.78 -44.07
N THR A 91 -9.72 -3.99 -44.48
CA THR A 91 -9.67 -5.18 -43.62
C THR A 91 -8.57 -6.11 -44.09
N PHE A 92 -7.72 -6.56 -43.18
CA PHE A 92 -6.76 -7.64 -43.39
C PHE A 92 -7.30 -8.90 -42.69
N PHE A 93 -7.93 -9.77 -43.47
CA PHE A 93 -8.68 -10.93 -42.98
C PHE A 93 -7.83 -12.20 -43.11
N ILE A 94 -7.34 -12.71 -41.98
CA ILE A 94 -6.49 -13.89 -41.86
C ILE A 94 -7.33 -15.06 -41.37
N ARG A 95 -7.66 -16.00 -42.26
CA ARG A 95 -8.28 -17.29 -41.88
C ARG A 95 -7.27 -18.44 -41.78
N GLY A 96 -6.15 -18.32 -42.50
CA GLY A 96 -5.08 -19.32 -42.52
C GLY A 96 -4.05 -19.15 -41.41
N THR A 97 -2.95 -19.89 -41.57
CA THR A 97 -1.73 -19.77 -40.78
C THR A 97 -0.70 -19.03 -41.63
N LEU A 98 -0.18 -17.93 -41.10
CA LEU A 98 1.05 -17.32 -41.61
C LEU A 98 2.22 -17.95 -40.87
N LEU A 99 3.23 -18.38 -41.61
CA LEU A 99 4.40 -19.08 -41.09
C LEU A 99 5.65 -18.25 -41.33
N ALA A 100 6.29 -17.77 -40.26
CA ALA A 100 7.55 -17.03 -40.34
C ALA A 100 8.72 -17.97 -40.70
N PRO A 101 9.84 -17.46 -41.20
CA PRO A 101 11.05 -18.27 -41.40
C PRO A 101 11.64 -18.76 -40.08
N ARG A 102 12.10 -20.02 -40.00
CA ARG A 102 12.85 -20.51 -38.84
C ARG A 102 14.12 -19.70 -38.58
N ASN A 103 14.86 -19.41 -39.65
CA ASN A 103 16.11 -18.66 -39.58
C ASN A 103 15.82 -17.18 -39.25
N PRO A 104 16.27 -16.64 -38.10
CA PRO A 104 16.08 -15.22 -37.76
C PRO A 104 16.77 -14.29 -38.75
N TYR A 105 17.81 -14.75 -39.45
CA TYR A 105 18.53 -13.95 -40.44
C TYR A 105 17.74 -13.71 -41.74
N ALA A 106 16.61 -14.38 -41.94
CA ALA A 106 15.74 -14.16 -43.09
C ALA A 106 14.86 -12.90 -42.96
N ILE A 107 14.78 -12.31 -41.76
CA ILE A 107 14.05 -11.08 -41.47
C ILE A 107 15.06 -9.97 -41.17
N ASN A 108 15.01 -8.89 -41.95
CA ASN A 108 15.92 -7.74 -41.88
C ASN A 108 15.18 -6.46 -41.44
N GLN A 109 14.18 -6.61 -40.57
CA GLN A 109 13.42 -5.51 -39.96
C GLN A 109 12.94 -5.93 -38.56
N GLU A 110 12.50 -4.97 -37.75
CA GLU A 110 12.11 -5.21 -36.34
C GLU A 110 10.83 -6.05 -36.22
N GLU A 111 9.91 -5.98 -37.19
CA GLU A 111 8.68 -6.78 -37.19
C GLU A 111 8.55 -7.65 -38.44
N TRP A 112 8.14 -8.89 -38.27
CA TRP A 112 7.90 -9.84 -39.37
C TRP A 112 6.81 -9.35 -40.32
N ILE A 113 5.69 -8.86 -39.76
CA ILE A 113 4.57 -8.24 -40.48
C ILE A 113 4.37 -6.83 -39.93
N LEU A 114 4.61 -5.80 -40.73
CA LEU A 114 4.47 -4.41 -40.29
C LEU A 114 3.33 -3.70 -41.04
N PHE A 115 2.42 -3.06 -40.33
CA PHE A 115 1.47 -2.08 -40.88
C PHE A 115 1.93 -0.67 -40.51
N LYS A 116 2.05 0.23 -41.49
CA LYS A 116 2.49 1.61 -41.23
C LYS A 116 1.72 2.68 -41.99
N TYR A 117 1.45 3.82 -41.34
CA TYR A 117 0.73 4.96 -41.93
C TYR A 117 -0.65 4.58 -42.49
N VAL A 118 -1.42 3.83 -41.71
CA VAL A 118 -2.75 3.34 -42.11
C VAL A 118 -3.80 3.85 -41.13
N ASP A 119 -4.88 4.39 -41.66
CA ASP A 119 -6.07 4.73 -40.87
C ASP A 119 -7.20 3.73 -41.17
N ASN A 120 -8.09 3.48 -40.21
CA ASN A 120 -9.27 2.63 -40.41
C ASN A 120 -8.94 1.18 -40.81
N LEU A 121 -7.88 0.60 -40.23
CA LEU A 121 -7.47 -0.79 -40.43
C LEU A 121 -8.20 -1.74 -39.48
N THR A 122 -8.71 -2.85 -40.02
CA THR A 122 -9.19 -3.98 -39.22
C THR A 122 -8.37 -5.23 -39.53
N VAL A 123 -7.65 -5.78 -38.56
CA VAL A 123 -6.97 -7.09 -38.70
C VAL A 123 -7.77 -8.15 -37.95
N THR A 124 -8.28 -9.15 -38.66
CA THR A 124 -9.20 -10.14 -38.07
C THR A 124 -9.20 -11.47 -38.82
N GLY A 125 -10.16 -12.36 -38.56
CA GLY A 125 -10.38 -13.62 -39.26
C GLY A 125 -10.04 -14.87 -38.45
N GLY A 126 -9.48 -14.71 -37.25
CA GLY A 126 -9.19 -15.84 -36.36
C GLY A 126 -7.99 -16.69 -36.75
N GLY A 127 -7.15 -16.21 -37.68
CA GLY A 127 -5.97 -16.91 -38.18
C GLY A 127 -4.83 -16.99 -37.17
N LEU A 128 -3.79 -17.73 -37.54
CA LEU A 128 -2.61 -18.00 -36.71
C LEU A 128 -1.37 -17.31 -37.29
N LEU A 129 -0.64 -16.59 -36.45
CA LEU A 129 0.71 -16.10 -36.71
C LEU A 129 1.72 -17.00 -35.99
N ASP A 130 2.42 -17.87 -36.70
CA ASP A 130 3.48 -18.70 -36.12
C ASP A 130 4.86 -18.10 -36.39
N GLY A 131 5.45 -17.53 -35.35
CA GLY A 131 6.75 -16.87 -35.39
C GLY A 131 7.95 -17.81 -35.45
N GLN A 132 7.78 -19.11 -35.24
CA GLN A 132 8.87 -20.11 -35.24
C GLN A 132 10.10 -19.71 -34.38
N GLY A 133 9.84 -19.16 -33.20
CA GLY A 133 10.84 -18.56 -32.31
C GLY A 133 11.86 -19.52 -31.71
N SER A 134 11.52 -20.80 -31.58
CA SER A 134 12.35 -21.78 -30.85
C SER A 134 13.77 -21.96 -31.38
N TYR A 135 13.99 -21.78 -32.69
CA TYR A 135 15.33 -21.79 -33.28
C TYR A 135 16.13 -20.51 -32.95
N SER A 136 15.44 -19.40 -32.69
CA SER A 136 16.06 -18.08 -32.45
C SER A 136 16.37 -17.83 -30.98
N TRP A 137 15.61 -18.42 -30.04
CA TRP A 137 15.78 -18.16 -28.61
C TRP A 137 17.19 -18.48 -28.07
N PRO A 138 17.86 -19.60 -28.43
CA PRO A 138 19.23 -19.85 -27.99
C PRO A 138 20.25 -18.84 -28.54
N LEU A 139 19.90 -18.10 -29.60
CA LEU A 139 20.76 -17.11 -30.23
C LEU A 139 20.60 -15.70 -29.60
N ASN A 140 19.62 -15.50 -28.71
CA ASN A 140 19.41 -14.23 -28.04
C ASN A 140 20.42 -14.05 -26.89
N ASP A 141 21.45 -13.24 -27.13
CA ASP A 141 22.48 -12.88 -26.16
C ASP A 141 22.34 -11.44 -25.65
N CYS A 142 21.19 -10.78 -25.86
CA CYS A 142 20.95 -9.37 -25.49
C CYS A 142 21.10 -9.07 -24.00
N ASN A 143 21.03 -10.09 -23.13
CA ASN A 143 21.28 -9.96 -21.71
C ASN A 143 22.78 -9.84 -21.35
N LYS A 144 23.68 -10.16 -22.28
CA LYS A 144 25.15 -10.17 -22.09
C LYS A 144 25.88 -9.28 -23.09
N ASN A 145 25.30 -9.08 -24.27
CA ASN A 145 25.92 -8.40 -25.40
C ASN A 145 25.14 -7.11 -25.73
N THR A 146 25.79 -5.95 -25.55
CA THR A 146 25.20 -4.65 -25.91
C THR A 146 24.99 -4.48 -27.42
N ASN A 147 25.69 -5.27 -28.24
CA ASN A 147 25.58 -5.30 -29.70
C ASN A 147 24.79 -6.53 -30.19
N CYS A 148 23.94 -7.11 -29.34
CA CYS A 148 23.09 -8.23 -29.75
C CYS A 148 22.22 -7.85 -30.97
N ARG A 149 21.87 -8.83 -31.81
CA ARG A 149 20.99 -8.59 -32.96
C ARG A 149 19.53 -8.51 -32.49
N THR A 150 18.80 -7.52 -32.99
CA THR A 150 17.35 -7.44 -32.81
C THR A 150 16.66 -8.61 -33.52
N LEU A 151 15.87 -9.37 -32.77
CA LEU A 151 15.02 -10.43 -33.29
C LEU A 151 13.64 -9.87 -33.62
N ALA A 152 13.04 -10.36 -34.71
CA ALA A 152 11.80 -9.81 -35.22
C ALA A 152 10.59 -10.17 -34.35
N MET A 153 9.74 -9.18 -34.08
CA MET A 153 8.43 -9.35 -33.47
C MET A 153 7.41 -9.88 -34.48
N ASN A 154 6.35 -10.57 -34.06
CA ASN A 154 5.43 -11.21 -35.02
C ASN A 154 4.63 -10.20 -35.87
N ILE A 155 4.08 -9.17 -35.25
CA ILE A 155 3.28 -8.16 -35.95
C ILE A 155 3.46 -6.78 -35.32
N GLY A 156 3.61 -5.76 -36.17
CA GLY A 156 3.83 -4.37 -35.79
C GLY A 156 2.81 -3.42 -36.40
N PHE A 157 2.51 -2.35 -35.67
CA PHE A 157 1.68 -1.23 -36.10
C PHE A 157 2.40 0.07 -35.77
N ALA A 158 2.73 0.86 -36.78
CA ALA A 158 3.46 2.11 -36.64
C ALA A 158 2.71 3.28 -37.29
N PHE A 159 2.36 4.32 -36.53
CA PHE A 159 1.60 5.47 -37.05
C PHE A 159 0.25 5.06 -37.65
N VAL A 160 -0.54 4.34 -36.85
CA VAL A 160 -1.84 3.77 -37.27
C VAL A 160 -2.97 4.37 -36.44
N LYS A 161 -4.06 4.80 -37.08
CA LYS A 161 -5.19 5.45 -36.39
C LYS A 161 -6.53 4.74 -36.59
N SER A 162 -7.43 4.87 -35.62
CA SER A 162 -8.83 4.38 -35.68
C SER A 162 -8.92 2.95 -36.19
N SER A 163 -8.16 2.06 -35.55
CA SER A 163 -7.88 0.71 -36.06
C SER A 163 -8.10 -0.35 -35.00
N LYS A 164 -8.20 -1.61 -35.41
CA LYS A 164 -8.47 -2.72 -34.49
C LYS A 164 -7.88 -4.06 -34.91
N ILE A 165 -7.59 -4.88 -33.91
CA ILE A 165 -7.27 -6.30 -34.04
C ILE A 165 -8.36 -7.10 -33.34
N ASN A 166 -8.88 -8.14 -34.00
CA ASN A 166 -9.89 -9.02 -33.41
C ASN A 166 -9.61 -10.49 -33.70
N GLY A 167 -9.49 -11.29 -32.63
CA GLY A 167 -9.60 -12.75 -32.68
C GLY A 167 -8.34 -13.50 -33.14
N LEU A 168 -7.23 -12.81 -33.40
CA LEU A 168 -6.00 -13.46 -33.88
C LEU A 168 -5.38 -14.37 -32.82
N ARG A 169 -4.70 -15.42 -33.29
CA ARG A 169 -3.78 -16.21 -32.48
C ARG A 169 -2.34 -15.93 -32.90
N SER A 170 -1.44 -15.73 -31.95
CA SER A 170 -0.01 -15.56 -32.24
C SER A 170 0.82 -16.44 -31.34
N ILE A 171 1.69 -17.26 -31.94
CA ILE A 171 2.50 -18.21 -31.20
C ILE A 171 3.99 -18.05 -31.50
N ASN A 172 4.82 -18.40 -30.52
CA ASN A 172 6.26 -18.59 -30.63
C ASN A 172 6.96 -17.45 -31.39
N SER A 173 6.78 -16.20 -30.97
CA SER A 173 7.56 -15.12 -31.59
C SER A 173 9.06 -15.27 -31.28
N LYS A 174 9.92 -14.75 -32.18
CA LYS A 174 11.37 -14.75 -31.97
C LYS A 174 11.77 -13.75 -30.87
N MET A 175 10.99 -12.69 -30.73
CA MET A 175 11.05 -11.68 -29.66
C MET A 175 9.61 -11.42 -29.20
N GLY A 176 9.17 -10.18 -28.99
CA GLY A 176 7.79 -9.88 -28.63
C GLY A 176 6.78 -10.17 -29.75
N HIS A 177 5.53 -10.40 -29.40
CA HIS A 177 4.49 -10.77 -30.35
C HIS A 177 3.93 -9.55 -31.09
N PHE A 178 3.32 -8.61 -30.36
CA PHE A 178 2.63 -7.46 -30.93
C PHE A 178 3.37 -6.17 -30.57
N ASN A 179 3.79 -5.39 -31.56
CA ASN A 179 4.40 -4.07 -31.37
C ASN A 179 3.44 -2.96 -31.81
N LEU A 180 3.12 -2.02 -30.92
CA LEU A 180 2.24 -0.89 -31.20
C LEU A 180 2.99 0.40 -30.89
N PHE A 181 3.35 1.13 -31.94
CA PHE A 181 4.15 2.34 -31.85
C PHE A 181 3.42 3.52 -32.49
N SER A 182 3.21 4.59 -31.72
CA SER A 182 2.50 5.78 -32.20
C SER A 182 1.14 5.47 -32.82
N VAL A 183 0.36 4.58 -32.19
CA VAL A 183 -1.02 4.31 -32.58
C VAL A 183 -2.00 5.18 -31.81
N GLU A 184 -3.15 5.48 -32.40
CA GLU A 184 -4.20 6.31 -31.82
C GLU A 184 -5.57 5.68 -32.09
N ASP A 185 -6.47 5.63 -31.10
CA ASP A 185 -7.80 5.01 -31.25
C ASP A 185 -7.66 3.56 -31.76
N PHE A 186 -7.00 2.72 -30.94
CA PHE A 186 -6.60 1.36 -31.33
C PHE A 186 -7.11 0.29 -30.37
N ASN A 187 -7.94 -0.63 -30.89
CA ASN A 187 -8.59 -1.66 -30.06
C ASN A 187 -8.08 -3.07 -30.35
N ILE A 188 -7.74 -3.84 -29.31
CA ILE A 188 -7.34 -5.25 -29.38
C ILE A 188 -8.37 -6.08 -28.63
N THR A 189 -8.99 -7.04 -29.31
CA THR A 189 -10.09 -7.84 -28.75
C THR A 189 -9.96 -9.32 -29.08
N GLY A 190 -10.21 -10.20 -28.11
CA GLY A 190 -10.31 -11.65 -28.37
C GLY A 190 -9.01 -12.31 -28.85
N VAL A 191 -7.86 -11.68 -28.66
CA VAL A 191 -6.56 -12.18 -29.11
C VAL A 191 -6.02 -13.23 -28.13
N THR A 192 -5.36 -14.26 -28.67
CA THR A 192 -4.60 -15.24 -27.87
C THR A 192 -3.12 -15.21 -28.27
N ILE A 193 -2.23 -15.00 -27.30
CA ILE A 193 -0.78 -14.99 -27.49
C ILE A 193 -0.15 -16.09 -26.63
N THR A 194 0.72 -16.91 -27.22
CA THR A 194 1.35 -18.04 -26.52
C THR A 194 2.80 -18.28 -26.92
N ALA A 195 3.68 -18.32 -25.93
CA ALA A 195 5.05 -18.82 -26.03
C ALA A 195 5.43 -19.53 -24.71
N PRO A 196 6.48 -20.38 -24.69
CA PRO A 196 6.98 -20.98 -23.46
C PRO A 196 7.36 -19.93 -22.40
N GLY A 197 7.12 -20.24 -21.12
CA GLY A 197 7.39 -19.31 -20.00
C GLY A 197 8.88 -18.98 -19.78
N ASP A 198 9.77 -19.71 -20.44
CA ASP A 198 11.22 -19.51 -20.44
C ASP A 198 11.75 -18.92 -21.76
N SER A 199 10.86 -18.54 -22.70
CA SER A 199 11.25 -17.92 -23.96
C SER A 199 11.75 -16.48 -23.76
N PRO A 200 12.95 -16.11 -24.25
CA PRO A 200 13.59 -14.84 -23.93
C PRO A 200 12.96 -13.65 -24.66
N ASN A 201 12.55 -12.63 -23.91
CA ASN A 201 12.04 -11.35 -24.41
C ASN A 201 10.80 -11.47 -25.31
N THR A 202 9.92 -12.42 -25.02
CA THR A 202 8.68 -12.65 -25.77
C THR A 202 7.50 -11.84 -25.26
N ASP A 203 7.66 -10.52 -25.11
CA ASP A 203 6.58 -9.61 -24.70
C ASP A 203 5.28 -9.90 -25.48
N GLY A 204 4.13 -9.97 -24.82
CA GLY A 204 2.86 -10.23 -25.50
C GLY A 204 2.42 -9.04 -26.35
N ILE A 205 2.01 -7.97 -25.70
CA ILE A 205 1.61 -6.71 -26.34
C ILE A 205 2.51 -5.59 -25.82
N LYS A 206 3.33 -5.03 -26.71
CA LYS A 206 4.26 -3.94 -26.42
C LYS A 206 3.74 -2.64 -27.02
N ILE A 207 3.63 -1.60 -26.20
CA ILE A 207 2.96 -0.34 -26.55
C ILE A 207 3.89 0.82 -26.22
N GLY A 208 4.12 1.71 -27.18
CA GLY A 208 4.89 2.94 -26.96
C GLY A 208 4.31 4.12 -27.73
N LYS A 209 4.39 5.31 -27.14
CA LYS A 209 3.97 6.59 -27.75
C LYS A 209 2.56 6.60 -28.31
N SER A 210 1.66 5.80 -27.74
CA SER A 210 0.32 5.54 -28.29
C SER A 210 -0.78 6.12 -27.40
N SER A 211 -1.98 6.36 -27.94
CA SER A 211 -3.07 6.92 -27.14
C SER A 211 -4.46 6.37 -27.47
N HIS A 212 -5.37 6.43 -26.50
CA HIS A 212 -6.78 6.02 -26.67
C HIS A 212 -6.89 4.57 -27.15
N MET A 213 -6.50 3.64 -26.29
CA MET A 213 -6.45 2.23 -26.64
C MET A 213 -7.29 1.39 -25.70
N GLN A 214 -7.94 0.36 -26.24
CA GLN A 214 -8.63 -0.64 -25.44
C GLN A 214 -8.07 -2.03 -25.71
N ILE A 215 -7.72 -2.77 -24.66
CA ILE A 215 -7.33 -4.18 -24.72
C ILE A 215 -8.36 -4.96 -23.92
N TYR A 216 -9.17 -5.76 -24.59
CA TYR A 216 -10.33 -6.41 -23.98
C TYR A 216 -10.40 -7.89 -24.30
N ASN A 217 -10.65 -8.73 -23.29
CA ASN A 217 -10.85 -10.17 -23.43
C ASN A 217 -9.70 -10.85 -24.21
N VAL A 218 -8.47 -10.70 -23.72
CA VAL A 218 -7.28 -11.30 -24.32
C VAL A 218 -6.64 -12.32 -23.38
N THR A 219 -6.02 -13.35 -23.95
CA THR A 219 -5.27 -14.37 -23.20
C THR A 219 -3.81 -14.36 -23.66
N ILE A 220 -2.88 -14.18 -22.73
CA ILE A 220 -1.46 -14.00 -23.03
C ILE A 220 -0.65 -14.87 -22.08
N GLY A 221 0.21 -15.73 -22.61
CA GLY A 221 1.22 -16.44 -21.84
C GLY A 221 2.54 -16.46 -22.61
N THR A 222 3.60 -15.92 -22.04
CA THR A 222 4.91 -15.78 -22.69
C THR A 222 6.04 -15.89 -21.65
N GLY A 223 7.29 -15.66 -22.06
CA GLY A 223 8.44 -15.61 -21.16
C GLY A 223 8.85 -14.20 -20.72
N ASP A 224 8.05 -13.18 -21.03
CA ASP A 224 8.28 -11.79 -20.60
C ASP A 224 6.94 -11.08 -20.29
N ASP A 225 6.89 -9.76 -20.36
CA ASP A 225 5.70 -8.96 -20.02
C ASP A 225 4.50 -9.39 -20.89
N CYS A 226 3.36 -9.76 -20.28
CA CYS A 226 2.14 -10.01 -21.03
C CYS A 226 1.72 -8.75 -21.79
N ILE A 227 1.79 -7.60 -21.10
CA ILE A 227 1.58 -6.28 -21.67
C ILE A 227 2.70 -5.37 -21.15
N ALA A 228 3.52 -4.86 -22.07
CA ALA A 228 4.60 -3.92 -21.81
C ALA A 228 4.18 -2.51 -22.26
N ILE A 229 4.12 -1.57 -21.33
CA ILE A 229 3.65 -0.19 -21.55
C ILE A 229 4.84 0.76 -21.42
N LEU A 230 5.21 1.43 -22.50
CA LEU A 230 6.38 2.28 -22.60
C LEU A 230 6.00 3.77 -22.64
N ASP A 231 7.03 4.62 -22.74
CA ASP A 231 6.94 6.07 -22.69
C ASP A 231 5.93 6.64 -23.70
N GLY A 232 5.29 7.75 -23.34
CA GLY A 232 4.32 8.44 -24.19
C GLY A 232 3.00 7.71 -24.42
N THR A 233 2.73 6.64 -23.66
CA THR A 233 1.44 5.94 -23.73
C THR A 233 0.39 6.66 -22.87
N SER A 234 -0.80 6.91 -23.41
CA SER A 234 -1.87 7.57 -22.65
C SER A 234 -3.28 7.03 -22.93
N ASN A 235 -4.19 7.12 -21.95
CA ASN A 235 -5.59 6.67 -22.10
C ASN A 235 -5.69 5.21 -22.59
N LEU A 236 -5.09 4.30 -21.83
CA LEU A 236 -5.07 2.87 -22.09
C LEU A 236 -5.98 2.13 -21.10
N ASP A 237 -7.02 1.46 -21.61
CA ASP A 237 -7.99 0.70 -20.84
C ASP A 237 -7.83 -0.80 -21.13
N ILE A 238 -7.43 -1.56 -20.11
CA ILE A 238 -7.13 -2.99 -20.17
C ILE A 238 -8.16 -3.71 -19.30
N SER A 239 -8.91 -4.65 -19.88
CA SER A 239 -9.89 -5.41 -19.12
C SER A 239 -10.09 -6.84 -19.59
N ASP A 240 -10.50 -7.71 -18.66
CA ASP A 240 -10.79 -9.13 -18.93
C ASP A 240 -9.58 -9.87 -19.52
N VAL A 241 -8.39 -9.57 -18.98
CA VAL A 241 -7.14 -10.19 -19.41
C VAL A 241 -6.83 -11.43 -18.57
N ARG A 242 -6.43 -12.50 -19.25
CA ARG A 242 -5.77 -13.65 -18.62
C ARG A 242 -4.29 -13.61 -18.99
N CYS A 243 -3.44 -13.28 -18.02
CA CYS A 243 -1.99 -13.17 -18.20
C CYS A 243 -1.29 -14.29 -17.45
N GLY A 244 -0.42 -15.06 -18.11
CA GLY A 244 0.28 -16.17 -17.48
C GLY A 244 0.63 -17.34 -18.41
N PRO A 245 1.86 -17.89 -18.37
CA PRO A 245 3.05 -17.41 -17.65
C PRO A 245 3.59 -16.07 -18.22
N GLY A 246 4.62 -15.49 -17.58
CA GLY A 246 5.28 -14.26 -18.05
C GLY A 246 5.70 -13.33 -16.91
N HIS A 247 5.84 -12.03 -17.19
CA HIS A 247 6.22 -10.99 -16.23
C HIS A 247 5.07 -10.05 -15.83
N GLY A 248 3.82 -10.43 -16.12
CA GLY A 248 2.65 -9.64 -15.74
C GLY A 248 2.37 -8.47 -16.67
N ILE A 249 1.74 -7.42 -16.12
CA ILE A 249 1.46 -6.16 -16.80
C ILE A 249 2.44 -5.13 -16.26
N SER A 250 3.37 -4.70 -17.11
CA SER A 250 4.50 -3.85 -16.72
C SER A 250 4.48 -2.51 -17.44
N VAL A 251 4.63 -1.44 -16.66
CA VAL A 251 4.90 -0.09 -17.14
C VAL A 251 6.39 0.18 -17.01
N GLY A 252 7.06 0.41 -18.13
CA GLY A 252 8.48 0.74 -18.23
C GLY A 252 9.34 -0.34 -18.91
N SER A 253 10.67 -0.24 -18.85
CA SER A 253 11.43 0.69 -18.02
C SER A 253 11.42 2.13 -18.52
N LEU A 254 11.08 3.07 -17.64
CA LEU A 254 11.02 4.50 -17.94
C LEU A 254 12.22 5.25 -17.34
N GLY A 255 12.55 6.40 -17.90
CA GLY A 255 13.62 7.30 -17.46
C GLY A 255 14.96 7.12 -18.18
N ARG A 256 15.10 6.21 -19.14
CA ARG A 256 16.38 5.86 -19.76
C ARG A 256 16.89 6.92 -20.73
N TYR A 257 15.99 7.49 -21.53
CA TYR A 257 16.32 8.46 -22.58
C TYR A 257 15.74 9.84 -22.26
N LYS A 258 16.37 10.91 -22.77
CA LYS A 258 15.99 12.30 -22.46
C LYS A 258 14.64 12.68 -23.07
N GLU A 259 14.32 12.13 -24.23
CA GLU A 259 13.16 12.46 -25.05
C GLU A 259 11.92 11.60 -24.72
N GLU A 260 11.98 10.82 -23.64
CA GLU A 260 10.82 10.07 -23.15
C GLU A 260 9.67 11.00 -22.77
N LYS A 261 8.45 10.49 -22.90
CA LYS A 261 7.22 11.23 -22.58
C LYS A 261 6.47 10.59 -21.41
N ASN A 262 5.62 11.39 -20.77
CA ASN A 262 4.74 10.95 -19.67
C ASN A 262 3.91 9.72 -20.08
N VAL A 263 3.62 8.87 -19.09
CA VAL A 263 2.65 7.78 -19.21
C VAL A 263 1.47 8.11 -18.30
N GLN A 264 0.26 8.20 -18.86
CA GLN A 264 -0.88 8.68 -18.07
C GLN A 264 -2.24 8.07 -18.45
N GLY A 265 -3.14 7.89 -17.48
CA GLY A 265 -4.48 7.38 -17.77
C GLY A 265 -4.45 5.89 -18.14
N LEU A 266 -3.92 5.05 -17.24
CA LEU A 266 -3.94 3.59 -17.38
C LEU A 266 -5.03 3.02 -16.47
N THR A 267 -5.94 2.24 -17.03
CA THR A 267 -6.88 1.42 -16.25
C THR A 267 -6.65 -0.05 -16.56
N VAL A 268 -6.50 -0.88 -15.54
CA VAL A 268 -6.41 -2.34 -15.65
C VAL A 268 -7.44 -2.94 -14.73
N ARG A 269 -8.41 -3.69 -15.27
CA ARG A 269 -9.52 -4.22 -14.47
C ARG A 269 -9.97 -5.64 -14.81
N ASN A 270 -10.64 -6.29 -13.87
CA ASN A 270 -11.33 -7.58 -14.05
C ASN A 270 -10.43 -8.65 -14.68
N SER A 271 -9.18 -8.74 -14.23
CA SER A 271 -8.15 -9.54 -14.90
C SER A 271 -7.56 -10.59 -13.95
N ILE A 272 -7.06 -11.68 -14.53
CA ILE A 272 -6.42 -12.78 -13.81
C ILE A 272 -4.97 -12.83 -14.24
N ILE A 273 -4.06 -12.77 -13.26
CA ILE A 273 -2.62 -12.94 -13.46
C ILE A 273 -2.20 -14.24 -12.80
N ASN A 274 -1.65 -15.17 -13.57
CA ASN A 274 -1.43 -16.56 -13.16
C ASN A 274 -0.02 -17.06 -13.51
N GLY A 275 0.76 -17.45 -12.50
CA GLY A 275 2.08 -18.07 -12.70
C GLY A 275 3.10 -17.14 -13.35
N THR A 276 2.96 -15.83 -13.16
CA THR A 276 3.93 -14.82 -13.64
C THR A 276 4.97 -14.50 -12.55
N THR A 277 6.13 -13.96 -12.95
CA THR A 277 7.15 -13.50 -11.99
C THR A 277 6.74 -12.22 -11.26
N ASP A 278 6.04 -11.32 -11.94
CA ASP A 278 5.47 -10.10 -11.39
C ASP A 278 4.00 -9.99 -11.80
N GLY A 279 3.21 -9.22 -11.04
CA GLY A 279 1.80 -8.98 -11.34
C GLY A 279 1.60 -7.64 -12.05
N LEU A 280 1.44 -6.59 -11.26
CA LEU A 280 1.27 -5.21 -11.70
C LEU A 280 2.55 -4.45 -11.34
N ARG A 281 3.34 -4.09 -12.35
CA ARG A 281 4.69 -3.56 -12.14
C ARG A 281 4.87 -2.19 -12.78
N ILE A 282 5.41 -1.23 -12.03
CA ILE A 282 5.93 0.05 -12.55
C ILE A 282 7.43 0.06 -12.33
N LYS A 283 8.23 0.08 -13.40
CA LYS A 283 9.71 0.04 -13.33
C LYS A 283 10.32 1.29 -13.95
N THR A 284 11.15 2.03 -13.20
CA THR A 284 11.85 3.23 -13.67
C THR A 284 13.34 3.14 -13.35
N TRP A 285 14.19 3.57 -14.30
CA TRP A 285 15.64 3.56 -14.14
C TRP A 285 16.07 4.33 -12.88
N ALA A 286 16.94 3.70 -12.08
CA ALA A 286 17.53 4.34 -10.91
C ALA A 286 18.29 5.62 -11.28
N LYS A 287 19.05 5.58 -12.39
CA LYS A 287 19.75 6.72 -12.99
C LYS A 287 18.92 7.29 -14.14
N SER A 288 17.70 7.75 -13.87
CA SER A 288 16.88 8.33 -14.92
C SER A 288 17.42 9.70 -15.37
N VAL A 289 17.46 9.91 -16.68
CA VAL A 289 17.91 11.17 -17.31
C VAL A 289 16.76 12.09 -17.74
N SER A 290 15.53 11.56 -17.82
CA SER A 290 14.33 12.35 -18.07
C SER A 290 13.54 12.59 -16.78
N GLN A 291 12.83 13.72 -16.74
CA GLN A 291 11.94 14.12 -15.65
C GLN A 291 10.48 14.01 -16.10
N ILE A 292 10.08 12.79 -16.47
CA ILE A 292 8.69 12.49 -16.86
C ILE A 292 7.85 12.08 -15.65
N SER A 293 6.56 11.93 -15.88
CA SER A 293 5.62 11.43 -14.87
C SER A 293 4.85 10.19 -15.33
N VAL A 294 4.48 9.38 -14.35
CA VAL A 294 3.58 8.23 -14.44
C VAL A 294 2.38 8.54 -13.56
N SER A 295 1.19 8.70 -14.14
CA SER A 295 0.05 9.18 -13.34
C SER A 295 -1.35 8.78 -13.80
N ASN A 296 -2.33 8.93 -12.90
CA ASN A 296 -3.73 8.59 -13.14
C ASN A 296 -3.88 7.12 -13.55
N PHE A 297 -3.43 6.24 -12.65
CA PHE A 297 -3.48 4.79 -12.84
C PHE A 297 -4.53 4.17 -11.91
N LEU A 298 -5.31 3.24 -12.44
CA LEU A 298 -6.28 2.44 -11.70
C LEU A 298 -6.07 0.96 -12.00
N TYR A 299 -5.77 0.19 -10.96
CA TYR A 299 -5.75 -1.27 -10.98
C TYR A 299 -6.90 -1.77 -10.12
N GLU A 300 -7.86 -2.50 -10.71
CA GLU A 300 -9.09 -2.86 -10.01
C GLU A 300 -9.56 -4.30 -10.28
N ASN A 301 -10.02 -5.01 -9.26
CA ASN A 301 -10.58 -6.35 -9.41
C ASN A 301 -9.60 -7.33 -10.09
N ILE A 302 -8.42 -7.50 -9.49
CA ILE A 302 -7.35 -8.32 -10.05
C ILE A 302 -7.13 -9.56 -9.19
N GLN A 303 -7.29 -10.73 -9.80
CA GLN A 303 -6.97 -12.00 -9.17
C GLN A 303 -5.52 -12.41 -9.47
N MET A 304 -4.77 -12.70 -8.42
CA MET A 304 -3.40 -13.21 -8.46
C MET A 304 -3.41 -14.71 -8.18
N ILE A 305 -2.78 -15.51 -9.04
CA ILE A 305 -2.66 -16.96 -8.86
C ILE A 305 -1.17 -17.32 -8.99
N ASN A 306 -0.53 -17.65 -7.87
CA ASN A 306 0.87 -18.06 -7.83
C ASN A 306 1.84 -17.08 -8.53
N VAL A 307 1.60 -15.78 -8.32
CA VAL A 307 2.43 -14.70 -8.90
C VAL A 307 3.63 -14.43 -8.01
N GLY A 308 4.83 -14.24 -8.56
CA GLY A 308 6.03 -13.95 -7.78
C GLY A 308 5.89 -12.70 -6.92
N ASN A 309 5.88 -11.51 -7.54
CA ASN A 309 5.62 -10.24 -6.86
C ASN A 309 4.34 -9.60 -7.42
N PRO A 310 3.17 -9.85 -6.80
CA PRO A 310 1.88 -9.35 -7.29
C PRO A 310 1.80 -7.85 -7.56
N ILE A 311 2.35 -6.99 -6.68
CA ILE A 311 2.29 -5.53 -6.84
C ILE A 311 3.70 -4.97 -6.66
N VAL A 312 4.21 -4.29 -7.69
CA VAL A 312 5.58 -3.78 -7.74
C VAL A 312 5.64 -2.33 -8.21
N ILE A 313 6.31 -1.48 -7.45
CA ILE A 313 6.88 -0.21 -7.93
C ILE A 313 8.38 -0.28 -7.67
N ASP A 314 9.19 -0.24 -8.73
CA ASP A 314 10.64 -0.30 -8.66
C ASP A 314 11.25 0.97 -9.31
N GLN A 315 11.58 1.96 -8.48
CA GLN A 315 12.34 3.13 -8.90
C GLN A 315 13.86 2.95 -8.71
N GLN A 316 14.32 1.73 -8.48
CA GLN A 316 15.73 1.33 -8.39
C GLN A 316 16.15 0.41 -9.56
N TYR A 317 15.32 0.32 -10.61
CA TYR A 317 15.56 -0.57 -11.74
C TYR A 317 16.94 -0.29 -12.38
N CYS A 318 17.79 -1.31 -12.38
CA CYS A 318 19.14 -1.24 -12.91
C CYS A 318 19.59 -2.61 -13.43
N PRO A 319 19.20 -2.97 -14.66
CA PRO A 319 19.57 -4.26 -15.23
C PRO A 319 21.03 -4.25 -15.71
N HIS A 320 21.64 -5.44 -15.72
CA HIS A 320 22.97 -5.71 -16.32
C HIS A 320 24.13 -4.85 -15.80
N GLY A 321 24.08 -4.37 -14.55
CA GLY A 321 25.16 -3.56 -13.96
C GLY A 321 25.36 -2.20 -14.63
N GLN A 322 24.35 -1.69 -15.36
CA GLN A 322 24.42 -0.39 -16.04
C GLN A 322 24.32 0.82 -15.10
N CYS A 323 24.30 0.58 -13.79
CA CYS A 323 24.50 1.58 -12.75
C CYS A 323 25.62 1.12 -11.80
N ASP A 324 26.46 2.07 -11.36
CA ASP A 324 27.64 1.78 -10.54
C ASP A 324 27.32 1.03 -9.22
N SER A 325 26.09 1.15 -8.69
CA SER A 325 25.54 0.36 -7.57
C SER A 325 24.06 0.72 -7.33
N PRO A 326 23.20 -0.22 -6.88
CA PRO A 326 21.86 0.09 -6.36
C PRO A 326 21.91 1.12 -5.21
N GLY A 327 20.93 2.02 -5.12
CA GLY A 327 20.83 3.03 -4.06
C GLY A 327 21.74 4.26 -4.20
N LYS A 328 22.76 4.23 -5.07
CA LYS A 328 23.62 5.39 -5.38
C LYS A 328 22.84 6.51 -6.11
N TYR A 329 21.90 6.11 -6.95
CA TYR A 329 21.07 7.01 -7.74
C TYR A 329 19.63 7.05 -7.20
N ALA A 330 18.92 8.11 -7.55
CA ALA A 330 17.50 8.26 -7.27
C ALA A 330 16.80 8.62 -8.57
N SER A 331 15.75 7.86 -8.91
CA SER A 331 14.96 8.17 -10.11
C SER A 331 14.31 9.55 -9.97
N HIS A 332 14.25 10.26 -11.09
CA HIS A 332 13.59 11.55 -11.29
C HIS A 332 12.26 11.40 -12.05
N VAL A 333 11.79 10.17 -12.22
CA VAL A 333 10.43 9.90 -12.75
C VAL A 333 9.43 10.08 -11.61
N GLN A 334 8.50 11.02 -11.74
CA GLN A 334 7.46 11.22 -10.72
C GLN A 334 6.33 10.21 -10.92
N ILE A 335 6.12 9.32 -9.95
CA ILE A 335 4.93 8.45 -9.89
C ILE A 335 3.90 9.13 -9.00
N LYS A 336 2.67 9.33 -9.49
CA LYS A 336 1.60 9.95 -8.69
C LYS A 336 0.20 9.50 -9.08
N ASP A 337 -0.76 9.55 -8.16
CA ASP A 337 -2.17 9.17 -8.41
C ASP A 337 -2.29 7.77 -9.00
N VAL A 338 -1.90 6.78 -8.19
CA VAL A 338 -1.91 5.35 -8.54
C VAL A 338 -2.79 4.62 -7.53
N LYS A 339 -3.87 4.01 -8.01
CA LYS A 339 -4.87 3.35 -7.17
C LYS A 339 -4.87 1.86 -7.41
N TYR A 340 -4.76 1.09 -6.33
CA TYR A 340 -4.89 -0.35 -6.33
C TYR A 340 -6.13 -0.71 -5.50
N ASN A 341 -7.15 -1.28 -6.15
CA ASN A 341 -8.43 -1.58 -5.51
C ASN A 341 -8.81 -3.05 -5.73
N ASN A 342 -9.21 -3.73 -4.66
CA ASN A 342 -9.75 -5.10 -4.72
C ASN A 342 -8.83 -6.08 -5.47
N ILE A 343 -7.64 -6.31 -4.92
CA ILE A 343 -6.64 -7.24 -5.48
C ILE A 343 -6.45 -8.39 -4.50
N TRP A 344 -6.66 -9.63 -4.95
CA TRP A 344 -6.64 -10.79 -4.06
C TRP A 344 -5.95 -12.00 -4.70
N GLY A 345 -5.56 -12.96 -3.86
CA GLY A 345 -5.11 -14.27 -4.30
C GLY A 345 -3.75 -14.64 -3.73
N THR A 346 -2.90 -15.28 -4.52
CA THR A 346 -1.68 -15.93 -4.00
C THR A 346 -0.38 -15.43 -4.62
N SER A 347 0.65 -15.38 -3.77
CA SER A 347 2.03 -15.00 -4.08
C SER A 347 2.98 -16.19 -3.93
N THR A 348 3.92 -16.37 -4.85
CA THR A 348 5.03 -17.34 -4.73
C THR A 348 6.28 -16.72 -4.11
N SER A 349 6.34 -15.39 -3.94
CA SER A 349 7.33 -14.74 -3.09
C SER A 349 6.70 -14.30 -1.76
N LYS A 350 7.51 -14.27 -0.69
CA LYS A 350 7.10 -13.78 0.63
C LYS A 350 6.78 -12.29 0.58
N GLU A 351 7.57 -11.51 -0.16
CA GLU A 351 7.39 -10.07 -0.38
C GLU A 351 6.40 -9.80 -1.52
N ALA A 352 5.10 -9.94 -1.23
CA ALA A 352 4.06 -9.87 -2.26
C ALA A 352 3.70 -8.44 -2.70
N LEU A 353 3.97 -7.45 -1.85
CA LEU A 353 3.71 -6.03 -2.08
C LEU A 353 5.02 -5.26 -1.95
N LYS A 354 5.61 -4.84 -3.07
CA LYS A 354 6.94 -4.23 -3.12
C LYS A 354 6.90 -2.87 -3.78
N MET A 355 6.93 -1.80 -3.01
CA MET A 355 6.91 -0.42 -3.49
C MET A 355 8.16 0.32 -3.03
N GLN A 356 9.17 0.40 -3.89
CA GLN A 356 10.43 1.11 -3.66
C GLN A 356 10.47 2.39 -4.50
N CYS A 357 9.88 3.45 -3.96
CA CYS A 357 9.87 4.76 -4.62
C CYS A 357 11.17 5.52 -4.37
N SER A 358 11.44 6.52 -5.22
CA SER A 358 12.63 7.35 -5.16
C SER A 358 12.64 8.21 -3.90
N LYS A 359 13.78 8.31 -3.22
CA LYS A 359 13.95 9.20 -2.07
C LYS A 359 13.85 10.69 -2.43
N THR A 360 14.13 11.06 -3.68
CA THR A 360 14.04 12.45 -4.15
C THR A 360 12.74 12.74 -4.90
N PHE A 361 12.11 11.72 -5.47
CA PHE A 361 10.80 11.79 -6.14
C PHE A 361 9.89 10.70 -5.54
N PRO A 362 9.50 10.84 -4.26
CA PRO A 362 8.63 9.86 -3.62
C PRO A 362 7.32 9.72 -4.39
N CYS A 363 6.74 8.52 -4.37
CA CYS A 363 5.42 8.33 -4.99
C CYS A 363 4.39 9.19 -4.25
N GLN A 364 3.47 9.84 -4.97
CA GLN A 364 2.45 10.70 -4.37
C GLN A 364 1.06 10.12 -4.62
N ASP A 365 0.14 10.27 -3.68
CA ASP A 365 -1.26 9.85 -3.86
C ASP A 365 -1.43 8.39 -4.32
N VAL A 366 -0.64 7.47 -3.76
CA VAL A 366 -0.81 6.03 -3.92
C VAL A 366 -1.91 5.55 -2.97
N GLU A 367 -3.01 5.03 -3.52
CA GLU A 367 -4.11 4.48 -2.72
C GLU A 367 -4.10 2.96 -2.78
N LEU A 368 -4.00 2.31 -1.62
CA LEU A 368 -4.22 0.87 -1.48
C LEU A 368 -5.59 0.62 -0.85
N SER A 369 -6.45 -0.12 -1.55
CA SER A 369 -7.80 -0.46 -1.11
C SER A 369 -8.05 -1.96 -1.26
N ASN A 370 -8.48 -2.62 -0.17
CA ASN A 370 -8.93 -4.03 -0.20
C ASN A 370 -7.94 -4.98 -0.89
N ILE A 371 -6.72 -5.06 -0.35
CA ILE A 371 -5.66 -5.95 -0.83
C ILE A 371 -5.62 -7.20 0.05
N ASN A 372 -5.77 -8.39 -0.52
CA ASN A 372 -5.74 -9.65 0.22
C ASN A 372 -4.88 -10.71 -0.49
N LEU A 373 -3.56 -10.60 -0.29
CA LEU A 373 -2.56 -11.50 -0.87
C LEU A 373 -2.07 -12.51 0.16
N HIS A 374 -1.92 -13.76 -0.26
CA HIS A 374 -1.43 -14.86 0.57
C HIS A 374 -0.18 -15.49 -0.03
N TYR A 375 0.89 -15.59 0.76
CA TYR A 375 2.08 -16.33 0.35
C TYR A 375 1.80 -17.84 0.41
N VAL A 376 2.10 -18.58 -0.66
CA VAL A 376 1.86 -20.04 -0.75
C VAL A 376 2.94 -20.89 -0.08
N GLY A 377 4.10 -20.29 0.19
CA GLY A 377 5.18 -20.97 0.89
C GLY A 377 4.88 -21.21 2.37
N ARG A 378 5.72 -22.03 3.01
CA ARG A 378 5.53 -22.47 4.40
C ARG A 378 6.50 -21.82 5.39
N ASP A 379 7.44 -21.01 4.91
CA ASP A 379 8.54 -20.37 5.66
C ASP A 379 8.17 -19.00 6.26
N GLY A 380 6.88 -18.72 6.41
CA GLY A 380 6.39 -17.58 7.18
C GLY A 380 5.19 -16.91 6.54
N LEU A 381 4.88 -15.72 7.05
CA LEU A 381 3.76 -14.90 6.59
C LEU A 381 4.17 -14.04 5.39
N VAL A 382 3.19 -13.69 4.57
CA VAL A 382 3.31 -12.69 3.51
C VAL A 382 3.73 -11.34 4.10
N THR A 383 4.62 -10.63 3.41
CA THR A 383 5.20 -9.36 3.83
C THR A 383 5.11 -8.31 2.72
N ALA A 384 5.08 -7.04 3.12
CA ALA A 384 5.25 -5.87 2.26
C ALA A 384 6.61 -5.20 2.45
N LEU A 385 7.09 -4.51 1.43
CA LEU A 385 8.17 -3.52 1.50
C LEU A 385 7.66 -2.23 0.87
N CYS A 386 7.57 -1.14 1.64
CA CYS A 386 7.11 0.16 1.15
C CYS A 386 8.08 1.26 1.61
N GLU A 387 8.77 1.87 0.66
CA GLU A 387 9.79 2.90 0.86
C GLU A 387 9.46 4.14 0.03
N ASN A 388 9.47 5.32 0.67
CA ASN A 388 9.17 6.61 0.03
C ASN A 388 7.80 6.65 -0.68
N VAL A 389 6.83 5.89 -0.18
CA VAL A 389 5.47 5.83 -0.74
C VAL A 389 4.57 6.81 0.00
N GLY A 390 4.03 7.77 -0.75
CA GLY A 390 3.04 8.74 -0.35
C GLY A 390 1.63 8.32 -0.70
N GLY A 391 0.65 8.43 0.21
CA GLY A 391 -0.76 8.24 -0.13
C GLY A 391 -1.61 7.70 1.02
N SER A 392 -2.58 6.82 0.73
CA SER A 392 -3.56 6.37 1.73
C SER A 392 -3.87 4.87 1.64
N ILE A 393 -4.40 4.32 2.73
CA ILE A 393 -4.84 2.93 2.85
C ILE A 393 -6.31 2.90 3.24
N ARG A 394 -7.11 2.05 2.58
CA ARG A 394 -8.52 1.82 2.88
C ARG A 394 -8.87 0.33 2.92
N GLY A 395 -9.78 -0.04 3.81
CA GLY A 395 -10.24 -1.43 3.94
C GLY A 395 -9.15 -2.38 4.43
N LYS A 396 -9.30 -3.68 4.12
CA LYS A 396 -8.37 -4.73 4.57
C LYS A 396 -7.14 -4.75 3.66
N ILE A 397 -5.95 -4.63 4.25
CA ILE A 397 -4.66 -4.79 3.55
C ILE A 397 -3.89 -5.97 4.15
N VAL A 398 -3.62 -6.98 3.34
CA VAL A 398 -2.75 -8.12 3.64
C VAL A 398 -1.78 -8.26 2.46
N PRO A 399 -0.46 -8.13 2.66
CA PRO A 399 0.26 -7.90 3.93
C PRO A 399 0.06 -6.50 4.56
N ALA A 400 -0.13 -6.43 5.88
CA ALA A 400 -0.44 -5.19 6.61
C ALA A 400 0.78 -4.29 6.90
N ASN A 401 2.01 -4.76 6.68
CA ASN A 401 3.22 -4.05 7.08
C ASN A 401 3.74 -3.04 6.03
N CYS A 402 2.93 -2.68 5.02
CA CYS A 402 3.25 -1.60 4.09
C CYS A 402 3.04 -0.25 4.79
N ARG A 403 4.13 0.49 5.00
CA ARG A 403 4.08 1.86 5.54
C ARG A 403 3.93 2.85 4.40
N ILE A 404 2.69 3.25 4.12
CA ILE A 404 2.44 4.42 3.28
C ILE A 404 2.48 5.66 4.18
N ASN A 405 3.38 6.58 3.87
CA ASN A 405 3.37 7.89 4.49
C ASN A 405 2.24 8.68 3.83
N LEU A 406 1.29 9.23 4.57
CA LEU A 406 0.51 10.32 3.99
C LEU A 406 1.46 11.51 3.84
N PHE A 407 1.65 12.05 2.64
CA PHE A 407 2.28 13.37 2.52
C PHE A 407 1.23 14.40 2.91
N LEU A 408 0.95 14.51 4.20
CA LEU A 408 0.04 15.52 4.68
C LEU A 408 0.77 16.86 4.63
N PRO A 409 0.18 17.90 4.04
CA PRO A 409 0.77 19.22 4.07
C PRO A 409 0.94 19.65 5.54
N SER A 410 1.95 20.47 5.80
CA SER A 410 2.30 20.90 7.17
C SER A 410 1.15 21.59 7.92
N ASN A 411 0.13 22.07 7.20
CA ASN A 411 -1.08 22.68 7.72
C ASN A 411 -2.30 21.73 7.79
N ILE A 412 -2.17 20.41 7.57
CA ILE A 412 -3.32 19.49 7.52
C ILE A 412 -4.25 19.58 8.76
N ILE A 413 -3.65 19.81 9.93
CA ILE A 413 -4.37 19.92 11.21
C ILE A 413 -5.21 21.21 11.24
N THR A 414 -4.70 22.30 10.64
CA THR A 414 -5.35 23.61 10.60
C THR A 414 -6.20 23.83 9.34
N ASP A 415 -6.09 22.96 8.34
CA ASP A 415 -6.91 23.01 7.13
C ASP A 415 -8.40 22.77 7.48
N SER A 416 -9.27 23.67 7.04
CA SER A 416 -10.71 23.55 7.21
C SER A 416 -11.35 22.54 6.26
N ASN A 417 -10.68 22.23 5.14
CA ASN A 417 -11.17 21.30 4.12
C ASN A 417 -10.75 19.85 4.37
N SER A 418 -9.79 19.60 5.26
CA SER A 418 -9.33 18.24 5.57
C SER A 418 -10.35 17.47 6.43
N THR A 419 -10.49 16.17 6.16
CA THR A 419 -11.43 15.33 6.90
C THR A 419 -10.92 15.08 8.33
N LEU A 420 -11.82 14.65 9.23
CA LEU A 420 -11.41 14.22 10.58
C LEU A 420 -10.36 13.10 10.51
N GLU A 421 -10.48 12.20 9.54
CA GLU A 421 -9.54 11.10 9.32
C GLU A 421 -8.16 11.62 8.91
N ASP A 422 -8.09 12.56 7.95
CA ASP A 422 -6.83 13.20 7.55
C ASP A 422 -6.18 13.93 8.73
N LYS A 423 -6.98 14.61 9.55
CA LYS A 423 -6.50 15.30 10.76
C LYS A 423 -5.96 14.32 11.79
N MET A 424 -6.67 13.23 12.06
CA MET A 424 -6.21 12.18 12.97
C MET A 424 -4.90 11.56 12.49
N GLN A 425 -4.79 11.27 11.19
CA GLN A 425 -3.57 10.75 10.60
C GLN A 425 -2.41 11.75 10.66
N GLY A 426 -2.67 13.05 10.43
CA GLY A 426 -1.69 14.13 10.62
C GLY A 426 -1.15 14.19 12.05
N ILE A 427 -2.01 14.01 13.04
CA ILE A 427 -1.62 13.93 14.46
C ILE A 427 -0.73 12.70 14.72
N PHE A 428 -1.07 11.52 14.18
CA PHE A 428 -0.25 10.32 14.32
C PHE A 428 1.13 10.46 13.66
N GLN A 429 1.21 11.15 12.51
CA GLN A 429 2.50 11.44 11.88
C GLN A 429 3.33 12.41 12.71
N LEU A 430 2.71 13.50 13.20
CA LEU A 430 3.37 14.47 14.05
C LEU A 430 3.97 13.78 15.28
N ALA A 431 3.32 12.77 15.85
CA ALA A 431 3.83 11.98 16.98
C ALA A 431 5.10 11.18 16.67
N ASN A 432 5.32 10.80 15.41
CA ASN A 432 6.45 10.00 14.96
C ASN A 432 7.61 10.84 14.39
N THR A 433 7.46 12.16 14.24
CA THR A 433 8.53 13.03 13.74
C THR A 433 9.62 13.29 14.79
N THR A 434 10.87 13.43 14.36
CA THR A 434 11.98 13.80 15.24
C THR A 434 11.81 15.20 15.86
N GLN A 435 11.13 16.12 15.15
CA GLN A 435 10.88 17.48 15.63
C GLN A 435 10.02 17.52 16.91
N THR A 436 9.21 16.50 17.14
CA THR A 436 8.35 16.38 18.33
C THR A 436 8.87 15.35 19.33
N GLN A 437 10.14 14.91 19.24
CA GLN A 437 10.74 13.98 20.23
C GLN A 437 10.55 14.45 21.68
N ARG A 438 10.57 15.77 21.93
CA ARG A 438 10.24 16.36 23.25
C ARG A 438 8.83 15.99 23.75
N PHE A 439 7.90 15.80 22.83
CA PHE A 439 6.49 15.52 23.06
C PHE A 439 6.11 14.09 22.65
N HIS A 440 7.10 13.19 22.49
CA HIS A 440 6.86 11.81 22.09
C HIS A 440 5.75 11.25 23.00
N GLN A 441 4.64 10.78 22.41
CA GLN A 441 3.37 10.37 23.07
C GLN A 441 2.30 11.46 23.37
N LEU A 442 2.61 12.76 23.47
CA LEU A 442 1.58 13.79 23.73
C LEU A 442 0.43 13.77 22.73
N PRO A 443 0.66 13.68 21.39
CA PRO A 443 -0.44 13.64 20.43
C PRO A 443 -1.36 12.43 20.67
N LEU A 444 -0.81 11.29 21.12
CA LEU A 444 -1.59 10.10 21.45
C LEU A 444 -2.43 10.30 22.72
N TRP A 445 -1.87 10.93 23.74
CA TRP A 445 -2.62 11.31 24.94
C TRP A 445 -3.71 12.34 24.63
N ILE A 446 -3.48 13.27 23.70
CA ILE A 446 -4.51 14.19 23.21
C ILE A 446 -5.64 13.41 22.51
N LEU A 447 -5.33 12.46 21.62
CA LEU A 447 -6.34 11.62 20.98
C LEU A 447 -7.13 10.78 22.00
N TRP A 448 -6.45 10.20 22.99
CA TRP A 448 -7.07 9.48 24.09
C TRP A 448 -8.01 10.38 24.90
N ARG A 449 -7.59 11.61 25.22
CA ARG A 449 -8.40 12.58 25.95
C ARG A 449 -9.55 13.15 25.12
N LEU A 450 -9.39 13.33 23.81
CA LEU A 450 -10.48 13.67 22.89
C LEU A 450 -11.52 12.56 22.80
N TRP A 451 -11.09 11.29 22.73
CA TRP A 451 -12.01 10.14 22.77
C TRP A 451 -12.78 10.06 24.09
N ASN A 452 -12.10 10.28 25.21
CA ASN A 452 -12.75 10.37 26.52
C ASN A 452 -13.71 11.56 26.62
N SER A 453 -13.33 12.73 26.10
CA SER A 453 -14.19 13.92 26.04
C SER A 453 -15.46 13.65 25.21
N ARG A 454 -15.32 13.02 24.03
CA ARG A 454 -16.44 12.56 23.22
C ARG A 454 -17.36 11.62 24.00
N ASN A 455 -16.79 10.65 24.73
CA ASN A 455 -17.58 9.71 25.53
C ASN A 455 -18.29 10.38 26.70
N ILE A 456 -17.65 11.33 27.38
CA ILE A 456 -18.28 12.13 28.44
C ILE A 456 -19.44 12.95 27.85
N LEU A 457 -19.25 13.57 26.69
CA LEU A 457 -20.32 14.28 25.99
C LEU A 457 -21.48 13.34 25.61
N TYR A 458 -21.18 12.18 25.04
CA TYR A 458 -22.20 11.24 24.57
C TYR A 458 -22.97 10.57 25.72
N PHE A 459 -22.27 10.07 26.74
CA PHE A 459 -22.88 9.29 27.82
C PHE A 459 -23.31 10.12 29.03
N GLN A 460 -22.71 11.29 29.26
CA GLN A 460 -23.01 12.14 30.43
C GLN A 460 -23.55 13.53 30.05
N ARG A 461 -23.67 13.83 28.75
CA ARG A 461 -24.10 15.15 28.23
C ARG A 461 -23.28 16.31 28.77
N ARG A 462 -22.03 16.05 29.17
CA ARG A 462 -21.12 17.04 29.73
C ARG A 462 -20.07 17.41 28.70
N HIS A 463 -19.94 18.69 28.41
CA HIS A 463 -18.85 19.22 27.59
C HIS A 463 -17.58 19.37 28.42
N VAL A 464 -16.45 18.89 27.90
CA VAL A 464 -15.13 19.12 28.48
C VAL A 464 -14.40 20.12 27.58
N PRO A 465 -14.04 21.32 28.07
CA PRO A 465 -13.26 22.29 27.30
C PRO A 465 -11.96 21.69 26.78
N TRP A 466 -11.51 22.13 25.60
CA TRP A 466 -10.31 21.57 24.97
C TRP A 466 -9.06 21.88 25.79
N GLU A 467 -9.03 23.01 26.52
CA GLU A 467 -7.95 23.40 27.42
C GLU A 467 -7.78 22.38 28.55
N THR A 468 -8.87 21.96 29.17
CA THR A 468 -8.88 20.91 30.20
C THR A 468 -8.46 19.56 29.60
N THR A 469 -8.93 19.26 28.39
CA THR A 469 -8.55 18.04 27.65
C THR A 469 -7.04 17.99 27.42
N LEU A 470 -6.44 19.12 27.03
CA LEU A 470 -5.00 19.25 26.81
C LEU A 470 -4.20 19.15 28.11
N GLN A 471 -4.64 19.82 29.19
CA GLN A 471 -4.01 19.72 30.51
C GLN A 471 -3.99 18.26 31.02
N LEU A 472 -5.12 17.56 30.91
CA LEU A 472 -5.20 16.15 31.31
C LEU A 472 -4.31 15.25 30.45
N ALA A 473 -4.16 15.53 29.16
CA ALA A 473 -3.24 14.80 28.29
C ALA A 473 -1.77 15.02 28.67
N GLN A 474 -1.41 16.24 29.08
CA GLN A 474 -0.08 16.57 29.56
C GLN A 474 0.24 15.89 30.90
N MET A 475 -0.73 15.84 31.82
CA MET A 475 -0.59 15.13 33.10
C MET A 475 -0.40 13.62 32.90
N ASP A 476 -1.20 12.99 32.03
CA ASP A 476 -1.05 11.57 31.73
C ASP A 476 0.33 11.25 31.12
N LEU A 477 0.82 12.13 30.24
CA LEU A 477 2.13 11.99 29.66
C LEU A 477 3.25 12.09 30.71
N GLN A 478 3.13 13.03 31.65
CA GLN A 478 4.09 13.16 32.75
C GLN A 478 4.11 11.89 33.60
N GLU A 479 2.93 11.42 34.02
CA GLU A 479 2.78 10.18 34.78
C GLU A 479 3.38 8.98 34.03
N TRP A 480 3.11 8.87 32.72
CA TRP A 480 3.68 7.82 31.88
C TRP A 480 5.21 7.88 31.82
N ASN A 481 5.78 9.07 31.62
CA ASN A 481 7.23 9.23 31.54
C ASN A 481 7.92 8.93 32.87
N GLU A 482 7.32 9.32 33.99
CA GLU A 482 7.80 8.97 35.33
C GLU A 482 7.79 7.45 35.54
N ALA A 483 6.75 6.75 35.06
CA ALA A 483 6.64 5.30 35.18
C ALA A 483 7.62 4.52 34.27
N VAL A 484 7.97 5.06 33.10
CA VAL A 484 8.87 4.40 32.12
C VAL A 484 10.34 4.73 32.38
N THR A 485 10.67 5.88 32.97
CA THR A 485 12.07 6.26 33.25
C THR A 485 12.67 5.27 34.26
N PRO A 486 13.67 4.46 33.88
CA PRO A 486 14.33 3.57 34.84
C PRO A 486 15.01 4.44 35.89
N SER A 487 14.61 4.32 37.15
CA SER A 487 15.35 4.90 38.26
C SER A 487 16.79 4.36 38.20
N HIS A 488 17.77 5.23 37.99
CA HIS A 488 19.19 4.93 38.14
C HIS A 488 19.47 4.51 39.60
N ILE A 489 19.21 3.24 39.91
CA ILE A 489 19.67 2.61 41.13
C ILE A 489 20.98 1.92 40.78
N ASN A 490 22.05 2.45 41.36
CA ASN A 490 23.41 1.96 41.22
C ASN A 490 23.50 0.44 41.46
N SER A 491 24.30 -0.17 40.59
CA SER A 491 24.65 -1.57 40.53
C SER A 491 25.18 -2.13 41.85
N HIS A 492 24.31 -2.78 42.63
CA HIS A 492 24.71 -3.91 43.46
C HIS A 492 23.78 -5.08 43.16
N GLY A 493 24.38 -6.15 42.63
CA GLY A 493 23.70 -7.34 42.18
C GLY A 493 22.80 -7.89 43.28
N THR A 494 21.50 -7.72 43.09
CA THR A 494 20.49 -8.48 43.82
C THR A 494 19.53 -9.01 42.78
N THR A 495 19.46 -10.33 42.76
CA THR A 495 18.59 -11.16 41.95
C THR A 495 17.21 -10.52 41.87
N ILE A 496 16.70 -10.31 40.65
CA ILE A 496 15.35 -9.80 40.38
C ILE A 496 14.36 -10.80 40.98
N ARG A 497 14.09 -10.70 42.28
CA ARG A 497 12.86 -11.19 42.84
C ARG A 497 11.82 -10.23 42.34
N SER A 498 10.97 -10.74 41.46
CA SER A 498 9.65 -10.20 41.18
C SER A 498 8.92 -10.05 42.52
N HIS A 499 9.16 -8.94 43.22
CA HIS A 499 8.33 -8.53 44.33
C HIS A 499 7.02 -8.07 43.73
N ILE A 500 6.14 -9.04 43.48
CA ILE A 500 4.72 -8.80 43.33
C ILE A 500 4.32 -7.99 44.59
N PRO A 501 3.78 -6.78 44.44
CA PRO A 501 3.38 -5.97 45.58
C PRO A 501 2.24 -6.66 46.31
N ASN A 502 2.53 -7.25 47.47
CA ASN A 502 1.58 -7.97 48.29
C ASN A 502 1.13 -7.05 49.44
N TRP A 503 0.11 -6.23 49.19
CA TRP A 503 -0.64 -5.64 50.29
C TRP A 503 -1.18 -6.78 51.17
N ARG A 504 -0.97 -6.69 52.49
CA ARG A 504 -1.34 -7.76 53.44
C ARG A 504 -2.59 -7.39 54.21
N ARG A 505 -3.57 -8.30 54.21
CA ARG A 505 -4.80 -8.20 55.01
C ARG A 505 -4.46 -8.08 56.50
N PRO A 506 -5.23 -7.29 57.27
CA PRO A 506 -5.09 -7.29 58.73
C PRO A 506 -5.57 -8.62 59.32
N THR A 507 -5.15 -8.93 60.55
CA THR A 507 -5.60 -10.12 61.27
C THR A 507 -7.11 -10.07 61.55
N ASN A 508 -7.72 -11.23 61.80
CA ASN A 508 -9.15 -11.29 62.10
C ASN A 508 -9.52 -10.39 63.29
N GLY A 509 -10.61 -9.64 63.17
CA GLY A 509 -11.07 -8.65 64.15
C GLY A 509 -10.39 -7.27 64.06
N TRP A 510 -9.50 -7.06 63.08
CA TRP A 510 -8.88 -5.76 62.80
C TRP A 510 -9.33 -5.21 61.45
N VAL A 511 -9.34 -3.88 61.33
CA VAL A 511 -9.39 -3.18 60.04
C VAL A 511 -8.04 -2.54 59.72
N LYS A 512 -7.74 -2.35 58.44
CA LYS A 512 -6.51 -1.67 57.99
C LYS A 512 -6.88 -0.40 57.24
N CYS A 513 -6.28 0.71 57.65
CA CYS A 513 -6.42 2.02 57.03
C CYS A 513 -5.10 2.37 56.33
N ASN A 514 -5.11 2.37 55.01
CA ASN A 514 -4.02 2.93 54.22
C ASN A 514 -4.21 4.44 54.10
N VAL A 515 -3.17 5.22 54.36
CA VAL A 515 -3.21 6.70 54.39
C VAL A 515 -2.03 7.31 53.65
N ASP A 516 -2.27 8.46 53.01
CA ASP A 516 -1.27 9.19 52.23
C ASP A 516 -1.55 10.71 52.24
N GLY A 517 -0.49 11.51 52.34
CA GLY A 517 -0.51 12.96 52.22
C GLY A 517 -0.02 13.46 50.86
N SER A 518 -0.74 14.39 50.24
CA SER A 518 -0.32 15.08 49.03
C SER A 518 0.07 16.53 49.36
N PHE A 519 1.39 16.75 49.43
CA PHE A 519 2.01 18.05 49.61
C PHE A 519 2.48 18.63 48.27
N ILE A 520 2.27 19.94 48.08
CA ILE A 520 2.78 20.68 46.91
C ILE A 520 3.82 21.71 47.35
N ASN A 521 3.41 22.65 48.20
CA ASN A 521 4.27 23.67 48.82
C ASN A 521 3.57 24.28 50.05
N GLY A 522 4.30 25.09 50.81
CA GLY A 522 3.78 25.69 52.06
C GLY A 522 2.66 26.71 51.91
N ASN A 523 2.33 27.15 50.68
CA ASN A 523 1.27 28.12 50.43
C ASN A 523 -0.07 27.45 50.03
N ILE A 524 -0.05 26.15 49.77
CA ILE A 524 -1.21 25.38 49.33
C ILE A 524 -1.60 24.41 50.45
N PRO A 525 -2.89 24.36 50.84
CA PRO A 525 -3.36 23.38 51.82
C PRO A 525 -2.97 21.95 51.45
N GLY A 526 -2.40 21.21 52.40
CA GLY A 526 -2.09 19.80 52.22
C GLY A 526 -3.37 18.98 52.03
N LYS A 527 -3.31 17.91 51.24
CA LYS A 527 -4.44 17.00 51.06
C LYS A 527 -4.12 15.65 51.69
N GLY A 528 -5.14 14.98 52.21
CA GLY A 528 -5.04 13.61 52.73
C GLY A 528 -6.02 12.68 52.01
N GLY A 529 -5.57 11.49 51.67
CA GLY A 529 -6.38 10.40 51.15
C GLY A 529 -6.22 9.16 52.02
N TRP A 530 -7.32 8.46 52.30
CA TRP A 530 -7.25 7.20 53.04
C TRP A 530 -8.34 6.23 52.63
N ILE A 531 -8.09 4.95 52.91
CA ILE A 531 -8.97 3.85 52.58
C ILE A 531 -8.92 2.78 53.65
N VAL A 532 -10.09 2.31 54.07
CA VAL A 532 -10.24 1.29 55.10
C VAL A 532 -10.74 -0.01 54.48
N ARG A 533 -10.11 -1.11 54.90
CA ARG A 533 -10.45 -2.47 54.50
C ARG A 533 -10.55 -3.39 55.71
N ASP A 534 -11.47 -4.34 55.67
CA ASP A 534 -11.65 -5.35 56.71
C ASP A 534 -10.57 -6.46 56.67
N HIS A 535 -10.65 -7.42 57.60
CA HIS A 535 -9.77 -8.60 57.65
C HIS A 535 -9.87 -9.52 56.42
N ASN A 536 -10.93 -9.42 55.62
CA ASN A 536 -11.06 -10.12 54.36
C ASN A 536 -10.50 -9.32 53.17
N GLY A 537 -9.97 -8.12 53.40
CA GLY A 537 -9.53 -7.21 52.34
C GLY A 537 -10.68 -6.52 51.60
N ARG A 538 -11.91 -6.60 52.12
CA ARG A 538 -13.08 -5.94 51.54
C ARG A 538 -13.04 -4.45 51.84
N TYR A 539 -13.43 -3.67 50.85
CA TYR A 539 -13.57 -2.23 50.98
C TYR A 539 -14.67 -1.87 51.98
N GLU A 540 -14.33 -1.04 52.96
CA GLU A 540 -15.27 -0.51 53.95
C GLU A 540 -15.72 0.91 53.58
N PHE A 541 -14.76 1.83 53.46
CA PHE A 541 -14.96 3.20 53.01
C PHE A 541 -13.61 3.84 52.64
N ALA A 542 -13.66 5.00 51.99
CA ALA A 542 -12.50 5.85 51.76
C ALA A 542 -12.81 7.32 52.09
N GLY A 543 -11.78 8.10 52.35
CA GLY A 543 -11.88 9.52 52.62
C GLY A 543 -10.88 10.33 51.81
N GLN A 544 -11.26 11.56 51.51
CA GLN A 544 -10.38 12.60 51.00
C GLN A 544 -10.65 13.86 51.81
N ALA A 545 -9.61 14.61 52.16
CA ALA A 545 -9.74 15.87 52.86
C ALA A 545 -8.66 16.87 52.46
N ILE A 546 -9.01 18.14 52.53
CA ILE A 546 -8.09 19.27 52.43
C ILE A 546 -7.83 19.74 53.85
N GLY A 547 -6.57 19.66 54.28
CA GLY A 547 -6.09 20.12 55.58
C GLY A 547 -5.69 21.59 55.57
N ASN A 548 -4.73 21.94 56.42
CA ASN A 548 -4.19 23.30 56.48
C ASN A 548 -2.96 23.44 55.58
N CYS A 549 -2.50 24.67 55.36
CA CYS A 549 -1.15 24.91 54.87
C CYS A 549 -0.14 24.44 55.92
N ILE A 550 0.92 23.80 55.45
CA ILE A 550 1.95 23.10 56.25
C ILE A 550 3.29 23.26 55.55
N ASP A 551 4.40 23.24 56.29
CA ASP A 551 5.68 23.69 55.73
C ASP A 551 6.42 22.62 54.92
N ASN A 552 6.14 21.34 55.19
CA ASN A 552 6.87 20.23 54.60
C ASN A 552 6.00 18.98 54.39
N ALA A 553 6.51 18.07 53.56
CA ALA A 553 5.81 16.84 53.22
C ALA A 553 5.57 15.93 54.43
N LEU A 554 6.50 15.85 55.38
CA LEU A 554 6.36 15.00 56.56
C LEU A 554 5.18 15.44 57.45
N GLU A 555 4.99 16.75 57.64
CA GLU A 555 3.81 17.30 58.32
C GLU A 555 2.50 17.02 57.57
N CYS A 556 2.55 16.90 56.24
CA CYS A 556 1.40 16.51 55.43
C CYS A 556 0.94 15.10 55.74
N GLU A 557 1.90 14.19 55.89
CA GLU A 557 1.62 12.81 56.25
C GLU A 557 1.00 12.72 57.65
N PHE A 558 1.55 13.46 58.62
CA PHE A 558 0.99 13.52 59.97
C PHE A 558 -0.44 14.07 59.98
N GLN A 559 -0.71 15.14 59.21
CA GLN A 559 -2.04 15.72 59.08
C GLN A 559 -3.02 14.75 58.40
N ALA A 560 -2.60 14.07 57.33
CA ALA A 560 -3.41 13.06 56.65
C ALA A 560 -3.76 11.89 57.59
N LEU A 561 -2.79 11.40 58.35
CA LEU A 561 -3.01 10.36 59.36
C LEU A 561 -4.01 10.80 60.43
N LEU A 562 -3.90 12.01 60.98
CA LEU A 562 -4.85 12.51 61.97
C LEU A 562 -6.28 12.63 61.42
N MET A 563 -6.45 13.12 60.19
CA MET A 563 -7.76 13.17 59.53
C MET A 563 -8.33 11.76 59.31
N ALA A 564 -7.49 10.81 58.92
CA ALA A 564 -7.88 9.40 58.78
C ALA A 564 -8.28 8.78 60.12
N MET A 565 -7.52 9.03 61.20
CA MET A 565 -7.83 8.58 62.56
C MET A 565 -9.17 9.13 63.04
N GLN A 566 -9.42 10.42 62.86
CA GLN A 566 -10.69 11.07 63.23
C GLN A 566 -11.87 10.47 62.47
N HIS A 567 -11.71 10.21 61.17
CA HIS A 567 -12.75 9.58 60.35
C HIS A 567 -12.98 8.11 60.76
N CYS A 568 -11.92 7.34 61.03
CA CYS A 568 -12.05 5.96 61.50
C CYS A 568 -12.73 5.89 62.87
N TRP A 569 -12.41 6.81 63.77
CA TRP A 569 -13.05 6.90 65.08
C TRP A 569 -14.53 7.25 64.96
N SER A 570 -14.91 8.19 64.09
CA SER A 570 -16.31 8.56 63.87
C SER A 570 -17.16 7.44 63.25
N LYS A 571 -16.52 6.49 62.56
CA LYS A 571 -17.15 5.26 62.04
C LYS A 571 -17.26 4.14 63.08
N GLY A 572 -16.66 4.30 64.27
CA GLY A 572 -16.78 3.34 65.37
C GLY A 572 -15.84 2.14 65.31
N TYR A 573 -14.75 2.18 64.51
CA TYR A 573 -13.76 1.12 64.51
C TYR A 573 -12.98 1.09 65.82
N ARG A 574 -12.80 -0.10 66.40
CA ARG A 574 -12.16 -0.29 67.71
C ARG A 574 -10.70 -0.76 67.64
N ARG A 575 -10.39 -1.65 66.68
CA ARG A 575 -9.06 -2.21 66.45
C ARG A 575 -8.61 -1.93 65.03
N ILE A 576 -7.58 -1.11 64.86
CA ILE A 576 -7.20 -0.55 63.56
C ILE A 576 -5.68 -0.53 63.35
N CYS A 577 -5.25 -0.96 62.16
CA CYS A 577 -3.87 -0.84 61.69
C CYS A 577 -3.79 0.33 60.71
N PHE A 578 -3.11 1.41 61.09
CA PHE A 578 -2.76 2.50 60.18
C PHE A 578 -1.48 2.17 59.44
N GLU A 579 -1.52 2.22 58.12
CA GLU A 579 -0.42 1.86 57.22
C GLU A 579 -0.20 2.95 56.16
N GLY A 580 1.04 3.27 55.83
CA GLY A 580 1.37 4.27 54.81
C GLY A 580 2.83 4.14 54.34
N ASP A 581 3.22 4.91 53.33
CA ASP A 581 4.51 4.72 52.66
C ASP A 581 5.65 5.66 53.13
N ASN A 582 5.33 6.64 54.00
CA ASN A 582 6.33 7.48 54.65
C ASN A 582 6.99 6.77 55.84
N LYS A 583 8.16 6.16 55.60
CA LYS A 583 8.91 5.43 56.64
C LYS A 583 9.28 6.30 57.85
N GLU A 584 9.64 7.56 57.61
CA GLU A 584 10.06 8.48 58.66
C GLU A 584 8.93 8.77 59.65
N MET A 585 7.71 9.02 59.15
CA MET A 585 6.51 9.22 59.96
C MET A 585 6.28 8.04 60.92
N PHE A 586 6.33 6.80 60.40
CA PHE A 586 6.10 5.60 61.21
C PHE A 586 7.26 5.29 62.17
N ASP A 587 8.51 5.54 61.78
CA ASP A 587 9.66 5.42 62.69
C ASP A 587 9.54 6.42 63.87
N LEU A 588 9.04 7.63 63.62
CA LEU A 588 8.81 8.66 64.65
C LEU A 588 7.66 8.30 65.59
N ILE A 589 6.51 7.84 65.07
CA ILE A 589 5.35 7.45 65.89
C ILE A 589 5.68 6.25 66.79
N ASN A 590 6.43 5.27 66.26
CA ASN A 590 6.83 4.08 67.01
C ASN A 590 8.03 4.32 67.96
N GLY A 591 8.51 5.56 68.08
CA GLY A 591 9.63 5.91 68.97
C GLY A 591 10.99 5.35 68.53
N LEU A 592 11.12 4.92 67.28
CA LEU A 592 12.40 4.45 66.69
C LEU A 592 13.33 5.63 66.33
N LYS A 593 12.75 6.82 66.15
CA LYS A 593 13.46 8.08 65.91
C LYS A 593 12.85 9.20 66.75
N MET A 594 13.60 10.29 66.93
CA MET A 594 13.10 11.52 67.54
C MET A 594 13.32 12.70 66.60
N HIS A 595 12.29 13.53 66.42
CA HIS A 595 12.36 14.76 65.63
C HIS A 595 11.56 15.85 66.36
N PHE A 596 12.25 16.93 66.77
CA PHE A 596 11.64 17.97 67.62
C PHE A 596 10.43 18.63 66.96
N GLY A 597 10.51 18.92 65.65
CA GLY A 597 9.38 19.49 64.89
C GLY A 597 8.17 18.56 64.77
N ALA A 598 8.34 17.26 64.98
CA ALA A 598 7.24 16.29 64.91
C ALA A 598 6.57 16.04 66.27
N PHE A 599 7.11 16.58 67.37
CA PHE A 599 6.69 16.24 68.73
C PHE A 599 5.19 16.47 68.98
N ASN A 600 4.66 17.62 68.56
CA ASN A 600 3.23 17.93 68.74
C ASN A 600 2.33 17.01 67.90
N TRP A 601 2.73 16.70 66.66
CA TRP A 601 2.03 15.75 65.80
C TRP A 601 1.96 14.36 66.43
N ILE A 602 3.10 13.85 66.93
CA ILE A 602 3.18 12.55 67.58
C ILE A 602 2.32 12.52 68.83
N ARG A 603 2.37 13.58 69.67
CA ARG A 603 1.53 13.68 70.87
C ARG A 603 0.05 13.58 70.53
N ASP A 604 -0.42 14.29 69.50
CA ASP A 604 -1.81 14.29 69.10
C ASP A 604 -2.23 12.95 68.47
N ILE A 605 -1.34 12.32 67.69
CA ILE A 605 -1.55 10.95 67.15
C ILE A 605 -1.67 9.94 68.27
N LEU A 606 -0.79 9.96 69.27
CA LEU A 606 -0.85 9.05 70.41
C LEU A 606 -2.09 9.31 71.29
N TRP A 607 -2.52 10.57 71.43
CA TRP A 607 -3.78 10.91 72.09
C TRP A 607 -4.99 10.35 71.33
N TRP A 608 -5.02 10.47 70.00
CA TRP A 608 -6.06 9.85 69.19
C TRP A 608 -6.00 8.32 69.25
N ALA A 609 -4.80 7.74 69.25
CA ALA A 609 -4.60 6.30 69.38
C ALA A 609 -5.23 5.75 70.67
N SER A 610 -5.15 6.51 71.77
CA SER A 610 -5.74 6.13 73.07
C SER A 610 -7.27 6.03 73.08
N LYS A 611 -7.95 6.57 72.06
CA LYS A 611 -9.40 6.48 71.91
C LYS A 611 -9.88 5.19 71.25
N PHE A 612 -8.97 4.46 70.61
CA PHE A 612 -9.24 3.14 70.07
C PHE A 612 -8.95 2.09 71.15
N GLU A 613 -9.55 0.90 71.03
CA GLU A 613 -9.22 -0.21 71.91
C GLU A 613 -7.77 -0.66 71.66
N GLN A 614 -7.38 -0.76 70.38
CA GLN A 614 -6.01 -1.07 69.95
C GLN A 614 -5.68 -0.40 68.61
N THR A 615 -4.46 0.13 68.50
CA THR A 615 -3.92 0.69 67.24
C THR A 615 -2.58 0.07 66.89
N GLN A 616 -2.32 -0.10 65.60
CA GLN A 616 -0.98 -0.41 65.06
C GLN A 616 -0.58 0.64 64.03
N PHE A 617 0.71 0.98 64.00
CA PHE A 617 1.29 1.95 63.06
C PHE A 617 2.40 1.26 62.25
N GLN A 618 2.15 1.02 60.97
CA GLN A 618 3.03 0.22 60.10
C GLN A 618 3.46 0.99 58.86
N TRP A 619 4.74 0.90 58.54
CA TRP A 619 5.24 1.35 57.24
C TRP A 619 5.05 0.25 56.18
N THR A 620 4.72 0.66 54.95
CA THR A 620 4.66 -0.22 53.78
C THR A 620 5.34 0.42 52.57
N ASN A 621 5.62 -0.36 51.53
CA ASN A 621 6.16 0.21 50.29
C ASN A 621 5.07 1.00 49.55
N ARG A 622 5.46 2.07 48.83
CA ARG A 622 4.56 2.91 48.01
C ARG A 622 3.64 2.10 47.08
N GLN A 623 4.12 0.99 46.52
CA GLN A 623 3.31 0.13 45.66
C GLN A 623 2.08 -0.47 46.37
N ASN A 624 2.16 -0.71 47.69
CA ASN A 624 1.07 -1.22 48.51
C ASN A 624 0.14 -0.12 49.04
N ASN A 625 0.51 1.16 48.87
CA ASN A 625 -0.25 2.32 49.35
C ASN A 625 -0.96 3.09 48.21
N LYS A 626 -0.87 2.60 46.96
CA LYS A 626 -1.39 3.28 45.75
C LYS A 626 -2.82 3.80 45.85
N PRO A 627 -3.80 3.06 46.41
CA PRO A 627 -5.15 3.60 46.53
C PRO A 627 -5.22 4.89 47.38
N ALA A 628 -4.42 5.01 48.44
CA ALA A 628 -4.37 6.21 49.26
C ALA A 628 -3.68 7.38 48.55
N ASP A 629 -2.56 7.13 47.85
CA ASP A 629 -1.84 8.13 47.02
C ASP A 629 -2.75 8.72 45.93
N ILE A 630 -3.50 7.87 45.23
CA ILE A 630 -4.48 8.32 44.22
C ILE A 630 -5.55 9.21 44.85
N LEU A 631 -6.09 8.82 46.02
CA LEU A 631 -7.11 9.63 46.71
C LEU A 631 -6.55 10.99 47.14
N ALA A 632 -5.35 11.05 47.69
CA ALA A 632 -4.73 12.30 48.13
C ALA A 632 -4.47 13.28 46.96
N ARG A 633 -4.12 12.74 45.78
CA ARG A 633 -3.88 13.55 44.57
C ARG A 633 -5.15 13.95 43.83
N THR A 634 -6.20 13.15 43.92
CA THR A 634 -7.47 13.41 43.24
C THR A 634 -8.12 14.71 43.77
N PRO A 635 -8.54 15.63 42.90
CA PRO A 635 -9.27 16.82 43.34
C PRO A 635 -10.66 16.48 43.89
N LEU A 636 -11.02 17.05 45.02
CA LEU A 636 -12.38 16.99 45.56
C LEU A 636 -13.35 17.73 44.61
N GLN A 637 -14.46 17.07 44.27
CA GLN A 637 -15.53 17.71 43.51
C GLN A 637 -16.32 18.65 44.44
N HIS A 638 -16.55 19.89 43.96
CA HIS A 638 -17.45 20.89 44.57
C HIS A 638 -16.97 21.51 45.90
N GLN A 639 -15.86 22.27 45.94
CA GLN A 639 -15.45 23.15 47.07
C GLN A 639 -15.49 22.57 48.52
N PHE A 640 -15.81 21.28 48.70
CA PHE A 640 -15.89 20.65 50.01
C PHE A 640 -14.48 20.36 50.49
N LEU A 641 -14.23 20.65 51.77
CA LEU A 641 -12.96 20.33 52.43
C LEU A 641 -12.81 18.83 52.75
N PHE A 642 -13.90 18.06 52.61
CA PHE A 642 -13.93 16.65 52.98
C PHE A 642 -14.91 15.89 52.09
N ALA A 643 -14.52 14.68 51.66
CA ALA A 643 -15.42 13.72 51.04
C ALA A 643 -15.30 12.35 51.71
N ASN A 644 -16.45 11.78 52.07
CA ASN A 644 -16.57 10.40 52.48
C ASN A 644 -17.11 9.57 51.30
N HIS A 645 -16.33 8.58 50.87
CA HIS A 645 -16.70 7.64 49.83
C HIS A 645 -17.22 6.36 50.48
N PHE A 646 -18.54 6.18 50.47
CA PHE A 646 -19.20 4.95 50.92
C PHE A 646 -19.05 3.80 49.92
N TRP A 647 -18.93 4.13 48.64
CA TRP A 647 -18.70 3.19 47.55
C TRP A 647 -17.31 3.41 46.96
N VAL A 648 -16.71 2.35 46.44
CA VAL A 648 -15.38 2.39 45.80
C VAL A 648 -15.35 3.51 44.74
N PRO A 649 -14.53 4.57 44.92
CA PRO A 649 -14.33 5.57 43.90
C PRO A 649 -13.72 4.94 42.65
N ARG A 650 -14.24 5.30 41.47
CA ARG A 650 -13.74 4.80 40.19
C ARG A 650 -12.24 5.04 39.99
N VAL A 651 -11.70 6.11 40.58
CA VAL A 651 -10.28 6.46 40.48
C VAL A 651 -9.36 5.43 41.15
N ILE A 652 -9.83 4.72 42.17
CA ILE A 652 -9.02 3.70 42.87
C ILE A 652 -9.41 2.26 42.54
N SER A 653 -10.43 2.03 41.72
CA SER A 653 -10.96 0.67 41.48
C SER A 653 -9.91 -0.28 40.91
N PHE A 654 -9.04 0.23 40.04
CA PHE A 654 -7.94 -0.55 39.48
C PHE A 654 -6.86 -0.87 40.53
N ALA A 655 -6.43 0.12 41.30
CA ALA A 655 -5.42 -0.08 42.36
C ALA A 655 -5.93 -1.06 43.44
N LEU A 656 -7.20 -0.96 43.82
CA LEU A 656 -7.85 -1.90 44.73
C LEU A 656 -7.92 -3.32 44.17
N HIS A 657 -8.21 -3.47 42.88
CA HIS A 657 -8.22 -4.77 42.23
C HIS A 657 -6.82 -5.41 42.28
N CYS A 658 -5.77 -4.63 41.98
CA CYS A 658 -4.39 -5.11 42.10
C CYS A 658 -4.08 -5.61 43.52
N ASP A 659 -4.38 -4.81 44.55
CA ASP A 659 -4.18 -5.22 45.95
C ASP A 659 -4.95 -6.48 46.32
N TYR A 660 -6.19 -6.63 45.83
CA TYR A 660 -6.99 -7.82 46.09
C TYR A 660 -6.37 -9.06 45.45
N THR A 661 -6.00 -8.97 44.17
CA THR A 661 -5.40 -10.09 43.42
C THR A 661 -4.02 -10.51 43.93
N SER A 662 -3.24 -9.59 44.51
CA SER A 662 -1.93 -9.92 45.11
C SER A 662 -2.00 -10.36 46.57
N SER A 663 -3.16 -10.20 47.22
CA SER A 663 -3.38 -10.62 48.61
C SER A 663 -3.97 -12.04 48.77
N ILE A 664 -4.35 -12.68 47.67
CA ILE A 664 -4.75 -14.10 47.59
C ILE A 664 -3.48 -14.93 47.46
#